data_AF-A0A8D1ARM1-F1
#
_entry.id   AF-A0A8D1ARM1-F1
#
_cell.length_a   1.000
_cell.length_b   1.000
_cell.length_c   1.000
_cell.angle_alpha   90.00
_cell.angle_beta   90.00
_cell.angle_gamma   90.00
#
_symmetry.space_group_name_H-M   'P 1'
#
loop_
_entity.id
_entity.type
_entity.pdbx_description
1 polymer ?
#
loop_
_entity_poly.entity_id
_entity_poly.type
_entity_poly.pdbx_seq_one_letter_code
_entity_poly.pdbx_strand_id
1 'polypeptide(L)'
;MSSVKTPGSLSMRHHSPALPVMAPAKRRPAPPPAAADPGSSCRRPLSSANPPLARQAHVTPPTSRQPPGAVTCRATEAGGRSSRPEDAETLPGPRRTRRRRERGGAAEEGRASGRQRREHPGSSPVGGGARRGGGARSGSRTRRPWRRSRSGHRPSGRRASSSRGEAQRFSRRRGGFREWAAGHRFLKGRKMEESVTQMQPMHETQLASSEGGYVWQVTDMNRLHRFLCFGSEGGTYYIQEQRLGLQNAEALLRLIEDGRGCEVIQEIKSFSQEGRNAKQEPTLFALAICSQCSDTSTKQAAFKAVPEVCRIPTHLFTFIQFKKDLKESMHCGMWGRALRKAVADWYNEKGGMALALAVTKYKQRNGWSHKDLLRLSHLKPSSEGLAIVTKYITKGWKEVHDTYKEKALSVETERLLKYLEAVEKVKRTRDELEVIHLIEEHRLVREHLLTNHLKSKEVWKALLQEMPLTALLRNLGKMTANSVLEPGNSEVSLVCEKLCNEKLLKKARIHPLHVLVALETYKTGHGLRGKLKWRPDEEILQALDAAFYKTFKMVEPTGKRFLLAVDVSGSMEQRVLGSILSASTVAAAMCMVVTRTESDSYIVAFSDEMVPCPLTTDMTLQQVLMAMSQIPAGETDCSLPMIWAQKTNTAADVFIVFTDNETFAGSVHPAAALREYRKKMGIPAKLIVCGMASNGFTIADPDDRGMLDMCGFDTGALDVIRNFTLDVI
;
A
#
# COMPACT_ATOMS: atom_id res chain seq x y z
N MET A 1 -39.75 -7.02 32.65
CA MET A 1 -38.31 -7.10 33.01
C MET A 1 -37.91 -8.56 32.92
N SER A 2 -36.71 -8.94 32.47
CA SER A 2 -35.57 -8.14 31.95
C SER A 2 -34.83 -8.97 30.90
N SER A 3 -34.52 -8.38 29.74
CA SER A 3 -33.69 -9.04 28.73
C SER A 3 -32.23 -9.10 29.18
N VAL A 4 -31.55 -10.20 28.86
CA VAL A 4 -30.11 -10.37 29.07
C VAL A 4 -29.37 -9.41 28.12
N LYS A 5 -28.42 -8.64 28.65
CA LYS A 5 -27.60 -7.72 27.86
C LYS A 5 -26.38 -8.44 27.28
N THR A 6 -26.18 -8.32 25.97
CA THR A 6 -24.92 -8.67 25.31
C THR A 6 -23.82 -7.62 25.63
N PRO A 7 -22.54 -8.03 25.75
CA PRO A 7 -21.45 -7.10 26.02
C PRO A 7 -20.94 -6.37 24.77
N GLY A 8 -20.52 -5.12 25.01
CA GLY A 8 -20.00 -4.09 24.08
C GLY A 8 -19.29 -4.51 22.78
N SER A 9 -19.64 -3.79 21.71
CA SER A 9 -18.97 -3.83 20.40
C SER A 9 -17.67 -3.01 20.36
N LEU A 10 -16.69 -3.48 19.59
CA LEU A 10 -15.45 -2.76 19.29
C LEU A 10 -15.70 -1.61 18.31
N SER A 11 -15.25 -0.41 18.68
CA SER A 11 -15.31 0.78 17.83
C SER A 11 -13.89 1.31 17.62
N MET A 12 -13.33 1.09 16.43
CA MET A 12 -12.10 1.75 16.00
C MET A 12 -12.36 3.25 15.79
N ARG A 13 -12.22 4.02 16.87
CA ARG A 13 -12.47 5.47 16.87
C ARG A 13 -11.27 6.23 16.29
N HIS A 14 -11.32 6.54 15.01
CA HIS A 14 -10.44 7.56 14.44
C HIS A 14 -10.69 8.93 15.08
N HIS A 15 -9.64 9.54 15.63
CA HIS A 15 -9.66 10.95 16.02
C HIS A 15 -9.67 11.86 14.78
N SER A 16 -10.87 12.18 14.30
CA SER A 16 -11.14 13.47 13.64
C SER A 16 -11.74 14.44 14.67
N PRO A 17 -11.47 15.75 14.59
CA PRO A 17 -12.04 16.72 15.51
C PRO A 17 -13.56 16.81 15.28
N ALA A 18 -14.34 16.59 16.34
CA ALA A 18 -15.80 16.65 16.27
C ALA A 18 -16.28 18.11 16.16
N LEU A 19 -17.16 18.38 15.19
CA LEU A 19 -17.94 19.61 15.14
C LEU A 19 -19.17 19.47 16.08
N PRO A 20 -19.61 20.55 16.75
CA PRO A 20 -20.80 20.50 17.60
C PRO A 20 -22.07 20.37 16.76
N VAL A 21 -23.00 19.52 17.20
CA VAL A 21 -24.34 19.39 16.60
C VAL A 21 -25.22 20.53 17.10
N MET A 22 -25.64 21.43 16.20
CA MET A 22 -26.69 22.42 16.49
C MET A 22 -28.06 21.91 16.05
N ALA A 23 -29.09 22.24 16.84
CA ALA A 23 -30.49 21.89 16.57
C ALA A 23 -31.05 22.62 15.32
N PRO A 24 -32.07 22.07 14.65
CA PRO A 24 -32.58 22.62 13.39
C PRO A 24 -33.34 23.95 13.59
N ALA A 25 -32.73 25.06 13.18
CA ALA A 25 -33.39 26.36 13.13
C ALA A 25 -34.42 26.43 11.98
N LYS A 26 -35.63 26.90 12.28
CA LYS A 26 -36.71 27.10 11.30
C LYS A 26 -36.30 28.18 10.29
N ARG A 27 -36.24 27.85 8.99
CA ARG A 27 -36.02 28.83 7.93
C ARG A 27 -37.26 29.72 7.76
N ARG A 28 -37.07 31.05 7.78
CA ARG A 28 -37.98 32.01 7.13
C ARG A 28 -37.53 32.22 5.66
N PRO A 29 -38.44 32.49 4.72
CA PRO A 29 -38.08 32.89 3.37
C PRO A 29 -37.51 34.31 3.34
N ALA A 30 -36.72 34.62 2.30
CA ALA A 30 -36.21 35.96 2.00
C ALA A 30 -36.96 36.55 0.79
N PRO A 31 -37.11 37.89 0.69
CA PRO A 31 -37.85 38.55 -0.39
C PRO A 31 -37.08 38.58 -1.72
N PRO A 32 -37.77 38.79 -2.87
CA PRO A 32 -37.13 38.91 -4.18
C PRO A 32 -36.50 40.30 -4.41
N PRO A 33 -35.46 40.42 -5.26
CA PRO A 33 -34.97 41.70 -5.76
C PRO A 33 -35.93 42.30 -6.81
N ALA A 34 -35.94 43.64 -6.90
CA ALA A 34 -36.81 44.39 -7.82
C ALA A 34 -36.26 44.45 -9.26
N ALA A 35 -37.13 44.79 -10.21
CA ALA A 35 -36.81 44.94 -11.63
C ALA A 35 -36.20 46.30 -11.99
N ALA A 36 -35.52 46.37 -13.13
CA ALA A 36 -35.10 47.61 -13.79
C ALA A 36 -35.19 47.43 -15.32
N ASP A 37 -35.81 48.40 -15.99
CA ASP A 37 -36.14 48.46 -17.42
C ASP A 37 -36.59 49.91 -17.72
N PRO A 38 -36.61 50.48 -18.96
CA PRO A 38 -35.98 50.07 -20.23
C PRO A 38 -35.13 51.21 -20.88
N GLY A 39 -34.61 50.99 -22.11
CA GLY A 39 -34.66 52.03 -23.17
C GLY A 39 -33.36 52.61 -23.79
N SER A 40 -33.12 52.26 -25.06
CA SER A 40 -32.44 53.02 -26.16
C SER A 40 -31.08 53.75 -25.94
N SER A 41 -30.06 53.53 -26.79
CA SER A 41 -30.06 54.02 -28.19
C SER A 41 -28.81 53.66 -29.04
N CYS A 42 -28.99 53.72 -30.37
CA CYS A 42 -28.04 54.07 -31.46
C CYS A 42 -26.62 53.48 -31.65
N ARG A 43 -26.52 52.60 -32.66
CA ARG A 43 -25.68 52.65 -33.91
C ARG A 43 -24.12 52.61 -33.92
N ARG A 44 -23.63 51.66 -34.76
CA ARG A 44 -22.36 51.53 -35.54
C ARG A 44 -21.64 52.83 -35.97
N PRO A 45 -20.29 52.78 -36.19
CA PRO A 45 -19.66 52.37 -37.49
C PRO A 45 -18.91 51.00 -37.38
N LEU A 46 -18.44 50.23 -38.39
CA LEU A 46 -17.84 50.43 -39.75
C LEU A 46 -16.40 51.00 -39.74
N SER A 47 -15.39 50.51 -40.46
CA SER A 47 -15.23 49.32 -41.34
C SER A 47 -13.95 48.51 -40.94
N SER A 48 -12.96 48.00 -41.70
CA SER A 48 -12.56 48.01 -43.13
C SER A 48 -12.06 46.61 -43.59
N ALA A 49 -10.95 46.49 -44.37
CA ALA A 49 -10.43 45.23 -44.93
C ALA A 49 -8.93 45.25 -45.34
N ASN A 50 -8.36 44.04 -45.58
CA ASN A 50 -7.16 43.57 -46.34
C ASN A 50 -6.49 44.49 -47.42
N PRO A 51 -5.28 44.16 -48.02
CA PRO A 51 -4.29 43.06 -47.86
C PRO A 51 -2.84 43.63 -47.63
N PRO A 52 -1.68 43.34 -48.32
CA PRO A 52 -1.12 42.16 -49.05
C PRO A 52 0.39 41.77 -48.83
N LEU A 53 0.70 40.48 -49.08
CA LEU A 53 1.91 39.85 -49.73
C LEU A 53 3.36 40.45 -49.73
N ALA A 54 4.33 39.61 -49.32
CA ALA A 54 5.66 39.38 -49.96
C ALA A 54 6.25 38.02 -49.44
N ARG A 55 6.49 36.94 -50.23
CA ARG A 55 7.47 36.62 -51.29
C ARG A 55 8.83 36.00 -50.85
N GLN A 56 8.92 34.67 -51.06
CA GLN A 56 10.11 33.88 -51.54
C GLN A 56 11.31 33.69 -50.57
N ALA A 57 12.17 32.67 -50.70
CA ALA A 57 12.41 31.72 -51.80
C ALA A 57 12.63 30.23 -51.37
N HIS A 58 12.97 29.35 -52.33
CA HIS A 58 13.15 27.89 -52.18
C HIS A 58 14.57 27.46 -51.71
N VAL A 59 14.71 26.21 -51.26
CA VAL A 59 15.51 25.12 -51.91
C VAL A 59 15.32 23.79 -51.15
N THR A 60 15.45 22.65 -51.84
CA THR A 60 15.37 21.29 -51.26
C THR A 60 16.56 20.40 -51.78
N PRO A 61 16.66 19.07 -51.53
CA PRO A 61 17.89 18.42 -51.04
C PRO A 61 18.71 17.70 -52.13
N PRO A 62 19.71 16.89 -51.73
CA PRO A 62 19.79 15.54 -52.31
C PRO A 62 20.06 14.41 -51.29
N THR A 63 20.13 13.17 -51.79
CA THR A 63 20.18 11.91 -51.02
C THR A 63 21.31 10.97 -51.47
N SER A 64 21.80 10.12 -50.56
CA SER A 64 22.47 8.81 -50.78
C SER A 64 22.83 8.21 -49.41
N ARG A 65 22.73 6.90 -49.06
CA ARG A 65 22.93 5.58 -49.70
C ARG A 65 24.26 4.88 -49.31
N GLN A 66 24.19 4.19 -48.16
CA GLN A 66 24.71 2.84 -47.89
C GLN A 66 26.22 2.58 -47.59
N PRO A 67 26.56 1.41 -46.98
CA PRO A 67 27.85 1.09 -46.30
C PRO A 67 28.73 0.15 -47.19
N PRO A 68 29.72 -0.67 -46.72
CA PRO A 68 30.23 -0.92 -45.36
C PRO A 68 31.77 -0.97 -45.22
N GLY A 69 32.25 -1.34 -44.02
CA GLY A 69 33.65 -1.73 -43.79
C GLY A 69 33.87 -2.32 -42.40
N ALA A 70 34.37 -3.56 -42.33
CA ALA A 70 34.78 -4.22 -41.09
C ALA A 70 36.20 -4.76 -41.25
N VAL A 71 37.12 -4.38 -40.38
CA VAL A 71 38.49 -4.92 -40.31
C VAL A 71 38.89 -5.14 -38.85
N THR A 72 39.57 -6.24 -38.59
CA THR A 72 40.05 -6.69 -37.28
C THR A 72 41.46 -6.15 -36.98
N CYS A 73 41.88 -6.18 -35.71
CA CYS A 73 43.25 -6.59 -35.38
C CYS A 73 43.41 -7.05 -33.93
N ARG A 74 44.34 -7.99 -33.72
CA ARG A 74 44.94 -8.37 -32.42
C ARG A 74 46.44 -8.05 -32.48
N ALA A 75 47.00 -7.53 -31.38
CA ALA A 75 48.40 -7.63 -30.96
C ALA A 75 48.45 -7.17 -29.47
N THR A 76 49.14 -7.75 -28.48
CA THR A 76 50.56 -8.20 -28.32
C THR A 76 51.56 -7.03 -28.45
N GLU A 77 52.54 -6.82 -27.56
CA GLU A 77 53.07 -7.65 -26.46
C GLU A 77 53.97 -6.85 -25.47
N ALA A 78 54.34 -7.44 -24.32
CA ALA A 78 55.45 -7.04 -23.40
C ALA A 78 55.40 -5.63 -22.72
N GLY A 79 56.16 -5.33 -21.64
CA GLY A 79 56.98 -6.17 -20.74
C GLY A 79 57.88 -5.36 -19.78
N GLY A 80 58.19 -5.90 -18.58
CA GLY A 80 59.02 -5.27 -17.52
C GLY A 80 58.17 -4.78 -16.32
N ARG A 81 58.43 -5.06 -15.03
CA ARG A 81 59.66 -5.11 -14.18
C ARG A 81 60.30 -3.72 -14.01
N SER A 82 60.62 -3.24 -12.79
CA SER A 82 60.69 -3.84 -11.43
C SER A 82 60.19 -2.80 -10.38
N SER A 83 60.29 -2.91 -9.04
CA SER A 83 61.06 -3.78 -8.12
C SER A 83 60.37 -3.93 -6.72
N ARG A 84 61.09 -4.48 -5.73
CA ARG A 84 60.95 -4.19 -4.28
C ARG A 84 62.18 -3.35 -3.81
N PRO A 85 62.33 -3.04 -2.51
CA PRO A 85 63.08 -3.97 -1.65
C PRO A 85 62.28 -4.47 -0.44
N GLU A 86 62.86 -5.47 0.23
CA GLU A 86 62.41 -6.08 1.48
C GLU A 86 63.39 -5.70 2.58
N ASP A 87 63.01 -5.88 3.85
CA ASP A 87 63.93 -6.39 4.87
C ASP A 87 63.14 -6.95 6.07
N ALA A 88 63.78 -7.85 6.81
CA ALA A 88 63.28 -8.53 8.02
C ALA A 88 64.11 -8.04 9.26
N GLU A 89 64.04 -8.53 10.50
CA GLU A 89 63.64 -9.83 11.05
C GLU A 89 63.12 -9.74 12.52
N THR A 90 62.79 -10.91 13.08
CA THR A 90 62.89 -11.34 14.50
C THR A 90 61.84 -10.91 15.55
N LEU A 91 61.38 -11.95 16.25
CA LEU A 91 60.65 -11.93 17.54
C LEU A 91 61.68 -12.07 18.69
N PRO A 92 61.34 -11.72 19.95
CA PRO A 92 60.64 -12.69 20.82
C PRO A 92 59.57 -12.08 21.75
N GLY A 93 58.64 -12.90 22.23
CA GLY A 93 57.74 -12.57 23.34
C GLY A 93 57.93 -13.50 24.54
N PRO A 94 57.20 -13.31 25.67
CA PRO A 94 57.16 -14.33 26.72
C PRO A 94 55.74 -14.82 27.10
N ARG A 95 55.54 -16.12 26.85
CA ARG A 95 54.99 -17.17 27.75
C ARG A 95 53.77 -16.92 28.65
N ARG A 96 52.86 -17.90 28.58
CA ARG A 96 51.80 -18.26 29.57
C ARG A 96 52.32 -18.44 31.01
N THR A 97 51.45 -18.20 31.99
CA THR A 97 51.42 -18.95 33.28
C THR A 97 49.99 -19.32 33.71
N ARG A 98 49.84 -20.49 34.34
CA ARG A 98 48.59 -21.01 34.96
C ARG A 98 48.68 -20.92 36.50
N ARG A 99 47.57 -20.58 37.16
CA ARG A 99 46.98 -21.15 38.42
C ARG A 99 45.88 -20.17 38.90
N ARG A 100 44.67 -20.52 39.33
CA ARG A 100 44.05 -21.70 40.00
C ARG A 100 44.14 -21.66 41.53
N ARG A 101 43.07 -21.11 42.16
CA ARG A 101 42.68 -21.22 43.59
C ARG A 101 43.65 -20.53 44.58
N GLU A 102 43.34 -20.31 45.87
CA GLU A 102 42.28 -20.90 46.74
C GLU A 102 41.91 -20.01 47.97
N ARG A 103 40.64 -20.07 48.42
CA ARG A 103 40.09 -19.90 49.80
C ARG A 103 40.27 -18.57 50.60
N GLY A 104 39.40 -18.45 51.62
CA GLY A 104 39.32 -17.36 52.61
C GLY A 104 38.05 -16.49 52.45
N GLY A 105 37.04 -16.49 53.34
CA GLY A 105 36.75 -17.38 54.48
C GLY A 105 36.23 -16.64 55.73
N ALA A 106 35.01 -16.98 56.19
CA ALA A 106 34.29 -16.44 57.39
C ALA A 106 33.90 -14.94 57.33
N ALA A 107 32.88 -14.42 58.04
CA ALA A 107 31.83 -14.99 58.92
C ALA A 107 30.49 -14.23 58.64
N GLU A 108 29.26 -14.72 58.89
CA GLU A 108 28.52 -14.75 60.18
C GLU A 108 28.54 -13.40 60.94
N GLU A 109 27.45 -12.81 61.47
CA GLU A 109 26.01 -13.18 61.67
C GLU A 109 25.10 -12.00 61.23
N GLY A 110 23.75 -11.94 61.32
CA GLY A 110 22.67 -12.85 61.73
C GLY A 110 21.41 -12.07 62.19
N ARG A 111 20.29 -12.76 62.45
CA ARG A 111 18.96 -12.24 62.91
C ARG A 111 18.21 -11.33 61.91
N ALA A 112 17.01 -11.60 61.39
CA ALA A 112 15.92 -12.56 61.64
C ALA A 112 14.87 -12.19 62.73
N SER A 113 13.82 -11.45 62.31
CA SER A 113 12.44 -11.44 62.86
C SER A 113 11.53 -10.59 61.95
N GLY A 114 10.24 -10.88 61.71
CA GLY A 114 9.43 -12.06 62.07
C GLY A 114 7.97 -11.69 62.41
N ARG A 115 6.98 -12.35 61.76
CA ARG A 115 5.52 -12.27 62.03
C ARG A 115 4.85 -10.91 61.65
N GLN A 116 3.52 -10.77 61.51
CA GLN A 116 2.40 -11.73 61.70
C GLN A 116 1.18 -11.47 60.76
N ARG A 117 0.26 -12.44 60.74
CA ARG A 117 -1.06 -12.42 60.06
C ARG A 117 -2.03 -11.36 60.60
N ARG A 118 -3.03 -10.97 59.78
CA ARG A 118 -4.44 -10.82 60.20
C ARG A 118 -5.38 -11.37 59.12
N GLU A 119 -6.54 -11.88 59.55
CA GLU A 119 -7.59 -12.50 58.73
C GLU A 119 -8.97 -12.06 59.24
N HIS A 120 -10.01 -12.18 58.38
CA HIS A 120 -11.44 -12.31 58.73
C HIS A 120 -12.15 -11.10 59.42
N PRO A 121 -13.51 -11.09 59.55
CA PRO A 121 -14.52 -12.10 59.15
C PRO A 121 -15.74 -11.60 58.31
N GLY A 122 -16.49 -12.56 57.76
CA GLY A 122 -17.95 -12.47 57.49
C GLY A 122 -18.43 -11.71 56.23
N SER A 123 -19.67 -11.91 55.74
CA SER A 123 -20.66 -12.99 55.99
C SER A 123 -21.86 -12.87 55.03
N SER A 124 -22.44 -14.01 54.58
CA SER A 124 -23.82 -14.10 54.06
C SER A 124 -24.76 -14.60 55.18
N PRO A 125 -26.10 -14.39 55.12
CA PRO A 125 -26.96 -15.43 54.49
C PRO A 125 -28.37 -15.00 53.95
N VAL A 126 -28.90 -15.85 53.05
CA VAL A 126 -30.31 -16.37 52.95
C VAL A 126 -31.56 -15.45 52.94
N GLY A 127 -32.47 -15.72 51.99
CA GLY A 127 -33.94 -15.58 52.13
C GLY A 127 -34.66 -14.70 51.08
N GLY A 128 -35.86 -15.03 50.57
CA GLY A 128 -36.62 -16.30 50.66
C GLY A 128 -38.13 -16.18 50.36
N GLY A 129 -38.60 -16.65 49.19
CA GLY A 129 -40.04 -16.86 48.88
C GLY A 129 -40.88 -15.61 48.51
N ALA A 130 -42.17 -15.71 48.13
CA ALA A 130 -42.94 -16.88 47.66
C ALA A 130 -44.31 -16.53 46.99
N ARG A 131 -44.69 -17.31 45.97
CA ARG A 131 -46.06 -17.84 45.65
C ARG A 131 -47.23 -16.95 45.13
N ARG A 132 -48.01 -17.61 44.24
CA ARG A 132 -49.44 -17.43 43.83
C ARG A 132 -49.80 -16.23 42.91
N GLY A 133 -50.78 -16.36 42.01
CA GLY A 133 -51.50 -17.57 41.56
C GLY A 133 -52.77 -17.30 40.71
N GLY A 134 -53.20 -18.29 39.91
CA GLY A 134 -54.39 -18.24 39.02
C GLY A 134 -54.18 -17.44 37.72
N GLY A 135 -54.98 -17.58 36.66
CA GLY A 135 -56.04 -18.54 36.31
C GLY A 135 -56.67 -18.11 34.97
N ALA A 136 -56.50 -18.86 33.87
CA ALA A 136 -57.41 -19.91 33.36
C ALA A 136 -58.57 -19.39 32.46
N ARG A 137 -58.85 -20.11 31.35
CA ARG A 137 -59.96 -19.91 30.37
C ARG A 137 -59.86 -18.63 29.50
N SER A 138 -60.52 -18.50 28.34
CA SER A 138 -60.95 -19.45 27.27
C SER A 138 -61.54 -18.63 26.10
N GLY A 139 -61.35 -19.00 24.83
CA GLY A 139 -62.04 -18.29 23.74
C GLY A 139 -61.69 -18.70 22.30
N SER A 140 -62.40 -19.66 21.75
CA SER A 140 -62.36 -19.99 20.31
C SER A 140 -63.31 -19.10 19.50
N ARG A 141 -62.92 -18.68 18.28
CA ARG A 141 -63.83 -18.73 17.11
C ARG A 141 -63.12 -18.56 15.76
N THR A 142 -63.65 -19.27 14.77
CA THR A 142 -63.19 -19.32 13.36
C THR A 142 -64.05 -18.43 12.46
N ARG A 143 -63.48 -17.89 11.36
CA ARG A 143 -63.89 -18.21 9.95
C ARG A 143 -63.06 -17.45 8.90
N ARG A 144 -63.12 -17.94 7.65
CA ARG A 144 -62.51 -17.37 6.42
C ARG A 144 -63.62 -16.64 5.56
N PRO A 145 -63.52 -16.48 4.23
CA PRO A 145 -63.02 -15.26 3.56
C PRO A 145 -63.98 -14.68 2.49
N TRP A 146 -63.66 -13.53 1.89
CA TRP A 146 -64.33 -13.03 0.66
C TRP A 146 -63.35 -12.51 -0.42
N ARG A 147 -63.86 -12.19 -1.63
CA ARG A 147 -63.13 -12.34 -2.91
C ARG A 147 -63.58 -11.32 -3.99
N ARG A 148 -62.75 -11.12 -5.04
CA ARG A 148 -62.96 -10.30 -6.28
C ARG A 148 -62.69 -8.78 -6.06
N SER A 149 -62.43 -7.92 -7.06
CA SER A 149 -62.72 -7.94 -8.53
C SER A 149 -61.58 -7.38 -9.43
N ARG A 150 -61.79 -7.30 -10.75
CA ARG A 150 -60.82 -6.89 -11.81
C ARG A 150 -61.07 -5.49 -12.39
N SER A 151 -60.01 -4.76 -12.74
CA SER A 151 -59.85 -3.90 -13.95
C SER A 151 -58.39 -3.38 -14.03
N GLY A 152 -57.80 -2.95 -15.15
CA GLY A 152 -58.09 -3.28 -16.55
C GLY A 152 -58.21 -2.10 -17.52
N HIS A 153 -57.10 -1.53 -18.05
CA HIS A 153 -57.08 -0.69 -19.27
C HIS A 153 -55.66 -0.56 -19.91
N ARG A 154 -55.63 -0.22 -21.22
CA ARG A 154 -54.46 0.26 -22.00
C ARG A 154 -54.73 1.72 -22.44
N PRO A 155 -53.73 2.47 -22.93
CA PRO A 155 -53.81 2.87 -24.35
C PRO A 155 -52.50 2.79 -25.17
N SER A 156 -52.69 2.91 -26.48
CA SER A 156 -51.75 3.31 -27.55
C SER A 156 -51.09 4.69 -27.33
N GLY A 157 -50.04 5.13 -28.04
CA GLY A 157 -49.32 4.57 -29.20
C GLY A 157 -49.52 5.38 -30.51
N ARG A 158 -48.46 6.01 -31.06
CA ARG A 158 -48.45 6.66 -32.40
C ARG A 158 -47.01 6.84 -32.97
N ARG A 159 -46.91 7.01 -34.29
CA ARG A 159 -45.71 7.42 -35.09
C ARG A 159 -45.64 8.98 -35.15
N ALA A 160 -44.67 9.69 -35.72
CA ALA A 160 -43.48 9.43 -36.55
C ALA A 160 -42.37 10.47 -36.14
N SER A 161 -41.31 10.87 -36.87
CA SER A 161 -40.88 10.75 -38.29
C SER A 161 -39.35 10.88 -38.42
N SER A 162 -38.83 10.86 -39.66
CA SER A 162 -37.40 10.88 -39.99
C SER A 162 -36.86 12.26 -40.39
N SER A 163 -35.56 12.51 -40.14
CA SER A 163 -34.74 13.42 -40.94
C SER A 163 -33.47 12.70 -41.42
N ARG A 164 -33.00 13.06 -42.63
CA ARG A 164 -31.67 12.68 -43.16
C ARG A 164 -30.79 13.93 -43.15
N GLY A 165 -29.50 13.75 -42.89
CA GLY A 165 -28.45 14.76 -43.08
C GLY A 165 -27.18 14.08 -43.56
N GLU A 166 -26.45 14.72 -44.46
CA GLU A 166 -25.33 14.11 -45.18
C GLU A 166 -23.98 14.34 -44.48
N ALA A 167 -23.10 13.34 -44.52
CA ALA A 167 -21.67 13.52 -44.23
C ALA A 167 -20.82 12.54 -45.06
N GLN A 168 -19.86 13.12 -45.78
CA GLN A 168 -19.02 12.56 -46.84
C GLN A 168 -18.28 11.24 -46.52
N ARG A 169 -17.96 10.49 -47.58
CA ARG A 169 -17.02 9.36 -47.54
C ARG A 169 -15.60 9.83 -47.16
N PHE A 170 -14.96 9.13 -46.24
CA PHE A 170 -13.49 9.04 -46.18
C PHE A 170 -13.06 7.57 -46.10
N SER A 171 -12.18 7.14 -46.99
CA SER A 171 -11.79 5.73 -47.14
C SER A 171 -10.54 5.39 -46.34
N ARG A 172 -10.67 4.53 -45.32
CA ARG A 172 -9.54 3.79 -44.74
C ARG A 172 -9.91 2.31 -44.54
N ARG A 173 -8.92 1.44 -44.73
CA ARG A 173 -9.08 -0.02 -44.79
C ARG A 173 -9.59 -0.58 -43.45
N ARG A 174 -10.65 -1.40 -43.47
CA ARG A 174 -11.05 -2.29 -42.37
C ARG A 174 -10.94 -3.75 -42.80
N GLY A 175 -9.78 -4.36 -42.53
CA GLY A 175 -9.66 -5.81 -42.35
C GLY A 175 -9.50 -6.11 -40.85
N GLY A 176 -9.92 -7.28 -40.38
CA GLY A 176 -9.70 -7.73 -38.98
C GLY A 176 -10.78 -7.38 -37.94
N PHE A 177 -11.95 -6.84 -38.33
CA PHE A 177 -13.01 -6.48 -37.36
C PHE A 177 -14.40 -7.07 -37.68
N ARG A 178 -14.45 -8.20 -38.41
CA ARG A 178 -15.73 -8.86 -38.79
C ARG A 178 -15.90 -10.30 -38.30
N GLU A 179 -14.82 -11.02 -37.99
CA GLU A 179 -14.92 -12.41 -37.51
C GLU A 179 -15.38 -12.50 -36.06
N TRP A 180 -15.02 -11.52 -35.21
CA TRP A 180 -15.37 -11.50 -33.78
C TRP A 180 -16.89 -11.59 -33.50
N ALA A 181 -17.71 -11.05 -34.39
CA ALA A 181 -19.17 -11.03 -34.24
C ALA A 181 -19.89 -12.32 -34.67
N ALA A 182 -19.22 -13.26 -35.36
CA ALA A 182 -19.90 -14.37 -36.05
C ALA A 182 -20.26 -15.55 -35.12
N GLY A 183 -19.51 -15.79 -34.04
CA GLY A 183 -19.74 -16.93 -33.14
C GLY A 183 -20.78 -16.70 -32.02
N HIS A 184 -21.08 -15.44 -31.70
CA HIS A 184 -21.73 -15.07 -30.43
C HIS A 184 -23.28 -15.13 -30.46
N ARG A 185 -23.86 -16.29 -30.81
CA ARG A 185 -25.29 -16.57 -30.56
C ARG A 185 -25.71 -18.05 -30.41
N PHE A 186 -24.79 -18.97 -30.14
CA PHE A 186 -25.09 -20.37 -29.84
C PHE A 186 -24.40 -20.83 -28.54
N LEU A 187 -24.89 -20.38 -27.39
CA LEU A 187 -24.32 -20.64 -26.05
C LEU A 187 -25.26 -21.34 -25.06
N LYS A 188 -26.25 -22.10 -25.55
CA LYS A 188 -26.98 -23.12 -24.76
C LYS A 188 -27.17 -24.38 -25.60
N GLY A 189 -26.68 -25.52 -25.12
CA GLY A 189 -26.97 -26.82 -25.75
C GLY A 189 -25.83 -27.81 -26.01
N ARG A 190 -24.85 -27.96 -25.10
CA ARG A 190 -24.13 -29.24 -24.97
C ARG A 190 -23.99 -29.59 -23.49
N LYS A 191 -24.40 -30.81 -23.11
CA LYS A 191 -24.00 -31.40 -21.82
C LYS A 191 -22.51 -31.71 -21.89
N MET A 192 -21.74 -31.20 -20.95
CA MET A 192 -20.57 -31.92 -20.46
C MET A 192 -21.04 -33.08 -19.56
N GLU A 193 -20.13 -33.96 -19.18
CA GLU A 193 -20.34 -34.88 -18.06
C GLU A 193 -20.65 -34.09 -16.77
N GLU A 194 -21.27 -34.75 -15.78
CA GLU A 194 -21.74 -34.09 -14.55
C GLU A 194 -20.55 -33.60 -13.71
N SER A 195 -20.15 -32.37 -14.02
CA SER A 195 -19.04 -31.65 -13.42
C SER A 195 -19.52 -30.95 -12.16
N VAL A 196 -18.79 -31.16 -11.06
CA VAL A 196 -19.02 -30.45 -9.79
C VAL A 196 -18.90 -28.95 -10.05
N THR A 197 -19.99 -28.21 -9.78
CA THR A 197 -20.03 -26.76 -9.99
C THR A 197 -19.29 -26.03 -8.88
N GLN A 198 -19.00 -24.73 -9.08
CA GLN A 198 -18.37 -23.94 -8.01
C GLN A 198 -19.24 -23.87 -6.74
N MET A 199 -20.55 -24.05 -6.82
CA MET A 199 -21.45 -24.10 -5.65
C MET A 199 -21.45 -25.46 -4.91
N GLN A 200 -20.53 -26.36 -5.24
CA GLN A 200 -20.37 -27.68 -4.62
C GLN A 200 -18.88 -27.97 -4.34
N PRO A 201 -18.52 -28.67 -3.25
CA PRO A 201 -17.13 -29.04 -2.97
C PRO A 201 -16.65 -30.11 -3.95
N MET A 202 -15.54 -29.84 -4.63
CA MET A 202 -14.80 -30.81 -5.43
C MET A 202 -13.93 -31.73 -4.55
N HIS A 203 -13.55 -31.27 -3.35
CA HIS A 203 -12.74 -32.02 -2.39
C HIS A 203 -13.11 -31.65 -0.94
N GLU A 204 -12.88 -32.56 0.02
CA GLU A 204 -13.22 -32.36 1.43
C GLU A 204 -12.47 -31.19 2.10
N THR A 205 -11.33 -30.78 1.53
CA THR A 205 -10.52 -29.65 2.01
C THR A 205 -11.00 -28.28 1.54
N GLN A 206 -12.07 -28.21 0.71
CA GLN A 206 -12.64 -26.94 0.27
C GLN A 206 -13.68 -26.41 1.27
N LEU A 207 -13.77 -25.09 1.38
CA LEU A 207 -14.77 -24.35 2.15
C LEU A 207 -15.50 -23.35 1.26
N ALA A 208 -16.66 -22.90 1.73
CA ALA A 208 -17.40 -21.81 1.10
C ALA A 208 -16.68 -20.45 1.21
N SER A 209 -16.64 -19.72 0.10
CA SER A 209 -16.26 -18.31 -0.04
C SER A 209 -17.33 -17.38 0.56
N SER A 210 -17.17 -16.06 0.43
CA SER A 210 -18.17 -15.09 0.89
C SER A 210 -19.53 -15.24 0.19
N GLU A 211 -19.53 -15.65 -1.09
CA GLU A 211 -20.74 -15.87 -1.92
C GLU A 211 -21.22 -17.34 -1.89
N GLY A 212 -20.51 -18.23 -1.18
CA GLY A 212 -20.90 -19.64 -1.05
C GLY A 212 -20.29 -20.59 -2.08
N GLY A 213 -19.46 -20.10 -3.01
CA GLY A 213 -18.67 -20.93 -3.92
C GLY A 213 -17.51 -21.62 -3.20
N TYR A 214 -17.19 -22.86 -3.55
CA TYR A 214 -16.20 -23.67 -2.86
C TYR A 214 -14.78 -23.40 -3.38
N VAL A 215 -13.89 -23.09 -2.44
CA VAL A 215 -12.51 -22.66 -2.63
C VAL A 215 -11.63 -23.28 -1.54
N TRP A 216 -10.30 -23.19 -1.63
CA TRP A 216 -9.42 -23.64 -0.55
C TRP A 216 -9.08 -22.50 0.44
N GLN A 217 -8.71 -22.88 1.66
CA GLN A 217 -8.12 -21.96 2.63
C GLN A 217 -6.67 -21.71 2.21
N VAL A 218 -6.34 -20.47 1.84
CA VAL A 218 -4.96 -20.08 1.57
C VAL A 218 -4.10 -20.29 2.82
N THR A 219 -2.87 -20.78 2.66
CA THR A 219 -1.99 -21.08 3.81
C THR A 219 -1.77 -19.84 4.66
N ASP A 220 -1.67 -19.99 5.99
CA ASP A 220 -1.56 -18.80 6.87
C ASP A 220 -0.29 -17.98 6.62
N MET A 221 0.78 -18.56 6.04
CA MET A 221 1.97 -17.81 5.63
C MET A 221 1.72 -16.96 4.38
N ASN A 222 1.08 -17.52 3.34
CA ASN A 222 0.67 -16.75 2.16
C ASN A 222 -0.39 -15.71 2.55
N ARG A 223 -1.24 -16.00 3.55
CA ARG A 223 -2.16 -15.05 4.16
C ARG A 223 -1.44 -13.91 4.88
N LEU A 224 -0.36 -14.20 5.61
CA LEU A 224 0.52 -13.19 6.19
C LEU A 224 1.14 -12.31 5.09
N HIS A 225 1.63 -12.87 3.98
CA HIS A 225 2.13 -12.08 2.85
C HIS A 225 1.05 -11.15 2.25
N ARG A 226 -0.16 -11.68 1.98
CA ARG A 226 -1.31 -10.88 1.55
C ARG A 226 -1.64 -9.77 2.56
N PHE A 227 -1.62 -10.04 3.86
CA PHE A 227 -1.83 -9.02 4.90
C PHE A 227 -0.69 -7.99 4.97
N LEU A 228 0.58 -8.39 4.79
CA LEU A 228 1.72 -7.47 4.78
C LEU A 228 1.65 -6.48 3.60
N CYS A 229 1.16 -6.94 2.44
CA CYS A 229 0.96 -6.09 1.25
C CYS A 229 -0.31 -5.23 1.35
N PHE A 230 -1.49 -5.81 1.64
CA PHE A 230 -2.79 -5.14 1.55
C PHE A 230 -3.36 -4.61 2.87
N GLY A 231 -2.88 -5.08 4.02
CA GLY A 231 -3.45 -4.76 5.33
C GLY A 231 -4.90 -5.23 5.47
N SER A 232 -5.74 -4.46 6.16
CA SER A 232 -7.18 -4.68 6.25
C SER A 232 -8.03 -3.39 6.16
N GLU A 233 -7.39 -2.24 5.92
CA GLU A 233 -8.01 -0.91 5.88
C GLU A 233 -8.96 -0.76 4.69
N GLY A 234 -10.23 -0.45 4.96
CA GLY A 234 -11.33 -0.47 4.00
C GLY A 234 -12.09 -1.80 3.95
N GLY A 235 -11.52 -2.90 4.45
CA GLY A 235 -12.07 -4.26 4.29
C GLY A 235 -11.84 -4.85 2.90
N THR A 236 -12.57 -5.92 2.58
CA THR A 236 -12.86 -6.34 1.20
C THR A 236 -14.29 -5.96 0.84
N TYR A 237 -14.73 -6.21 -0.39
CA TYR A 237 -16.13 -6.05 -0.81
C TYR A 237 -17.12 -6.76 0.15
N TYR A 238 -16.75 -7.96 0.62
CA TYR A 238 -17.58 -8.81 1.48
C TYR A 238 -17.22 -8.75 2.98
N ILE A 239 -15.95 -8.49 3.33
CA ILE A 239 -15.43 -8.62 4.69
C ILE A 239 -15.08 -7.24 5.25
N GLN A 240 -15.92 -6.75 6.16
CA GLN A 240 -15.68 -5.49 6.88
C GLN A 240 -14.30 -5.43 7.55
N GLU A 241 -13.65 -4.26 7.49
CA GLU A 241 -12.31 -3.98 8.03
C GLU A 241 -11.99 -4.63 9.38
N GLN A 242 -12.89 -4.54 10.36
CA GLN A 242 -12.68 -5.13 11.70
C GLN A 242 -12.60 -6.67 11.66
N ARG A 243 -13.48 -7.31 10.87
CA ARG A 243 -13.50 -8.78 10.71
C ARG A 243 -12.29 -9.25 9.91
N LEU A 244 -11.89 -8.51 8.89
CA LEU A 244 -10.71 -8.78 8.08
C LEU A 244 -9.40 -8.66 8.90
N GLY A 245 -9.31 -7.64 9.75
CA GLY A 245 -8.19 -7.47 10.68
C GLY A 245 -8.13 -8.61 11.72
N LEU A 246 -9.27 -9.02 12.27
CA LEU A 246 -9.36 -10.14 13.22
C LEU A 246 -8.90 -11.46 12.60
N GLN A 247 -9.44 -11.85 11.43
CA GLN A 247 -9.06 -13.11 10.78
C GLN A 247 -7.57 -13.19 10.41
N ASN A 248 -6.96 -12.06 10.04
CA ASN A 248 -5.52 -12.01 9.77
C ASN A 248 -4.67 -12.03 11.06
N ALA A 249 -5.20 -11.54 12.19
CA ALA A 249 -4.60 -11.74 13.50
C ALA A 249 -4.71 -13.21 13.98
N GLU A 250 -5.85 -13.87 13.75
CA GLU A 250 -6.06 -15.29 14.04
C GLU A 250 -5.09 -16.19 13.26
N ALA A 251 -4.89 -15.92 11.96
CA ALA A 251 -3.89 -16.59 11.13
C ALA A 251 -2.47 -16.42 11.67
N LEU A 252 -2.11 -15.20 12.10
CA LEU A 252 -0.82 -14.92 12.69
C LEU A 252 -0.61 -15.61 14.05
N LEU A 253 -1.69 -15.77 14.85
CA LEU A 253 -1.63 -16.50 16.11
C LEU A 253 -1.44 -18.01 15.89
N ARG A 254 -2.15 -18.61 14.93
CA ARG A 254 -1.93 -20.03 14.55
C ARG A 254 -0.48 -20.31 14.18
N LEU A 255 0.13 -19.48 13.32
CA LEU A 255 1.56 -19.60 12.97
C LEU A 255 2.50 -19.52 14.19
N ILE A 256 2.13 -18.83 15.27
CA ILE A 256 2.93 -18.76 16.50
C ILE A 256 2.69 -20.00 17.38
N GLU A 257 1.44 -20.49 17.43
CA GLU A 257 1.05 -21.70 18.15
C GLU A 257 1.64 -22.98 17.52
N ASP A 258 1.73 -23.02 16.18
CA ASP A 258 2.44 -24.03 15.37
C ASP A 258 3.98 -23.95 15.51
N GLY A 259 4.51 -23.03 16.34
CA GLY A 259 5.95 -22.85 16.57
C GLY A 259 6.70 -22.10 15.45
N ARG A 260 6.01 -21.68 14.37
CA ARG A 260 6.59 -20.96 13.21
C ARG A 260 6.80 -19.46 13.46
N GLY A 261 6.55 -18.95 14.66
CA GLY A 261 6.66 -17.52 14.97
C GLY A 261 8.05 -16.88 14.73
N CYS A 262 9.14 -17.67 14.71
CA CYS A 262 10.45 -17.18 14.29
C CYS A 262 10.59 -16.98 12.77
N GLU A 263 9.94 -17.83 11.96
CA GLU A 263 9.84 -17.70 10.48
C GLU A 263 9.04 -16.44 10.13
N VAL A 264 7.89 -16.25 10.80
CA VAL A 264 7.05 -15.04 10.74
C VAL A 264 7.87 -13.75 10.97
N ILE A 265 8.78 -13.73 11.95
CA ILE A 265 9.65 -12.57 12.20
C ILE A 265 10.68 -12.35 11.08
N GLN A 266 11.19 -13.42 10.47
CA GLN A 266 12.11 -13.31 9.34
C GLN A 266 11.40 -12.76 8.09
N GLU A 267 10.15 -13.17 7.82
CA GLU A 267 9.33 -12.62 6.74
C GLU A 267 8.99 -11.14 6.97
N ILE A 268 8.53 -10.78 8.18
CA ILE A 268 8.28 -9.39 8.61
C ILE A 268 9.54 -8.53 8.41
N LYS A 269 10.73 -9.10 8.66
CA LYS A 269 12.03 -8.44 8.45
C LYS A 269 12.36 -8.27 6.97
N SER A 270 12.28 -9.33 6.15
CA SER A 270 12.50 -9.27 4.69
C SER A 270 11.62 -8.20 4.04
N PHE A 271 10.30 -8.30 4.20
CA PHE A 271 9.33 -7.37 3.62
C PHE A 271 9.64 -5.92 3.98
N SER A 272 9.97 -5.66 5.26
CA SER A 272 10.34 -4.32 5.70
C SER A 272 11.67 -3.86 5.09
N GLN A 273 12.74 -4.67 5.19
CA GLN A 273 14.10 -4.28 4.79
C GLN A 273 14.23 -4.07 3.28
N GLU A 274 13.60 -4.91 2.47
CA GLU A 274 13.56 -4.78 1.01
C GLU A 274 12.58 -3.68 0.58
N GLY A 275 11.48 -3.49 1.33
CA GLY A 275 10.42 -2.52 0.98
C GLY A 275 9.34 -3.10 0.08
N ARG A 276 9.04 -4.40 0.23
CA ARG A 276 8.05 -5.16 -0.56
C ARG A 276 6.60 -4.75 -0.33
N ASN A 277 6.34 -3.88 0.65
CA ASN A 277 5.00 -3.48 1.06
C ASN A 277 4.73 -1.97 1.04
N ALA A 278 3.55 -1.58 0.55
CA ALA A 278 3.14 -0.19 0.36
C ALA A 278 2.89 0.59 1.67
N LYS A 279 2.31 -0.07 2.68
CA LYS A 279 2.02 0.50 4.00
C LYS A 279 2.74 -0.31 5.07
N GLN A 280 3.31 0.36 6.08
CA GLN A 280 4.10 -0.28 7.13
C GLN A 280 3.23 -0.72 8.32
N GLU A 281 2.01 -0.20 8.40
CA GLU A 281 1.03 -0.47 9.45
C GLU A 281 0.77 -1.99 9.64
N PRO A 282 0.57 -2.83 8.61
CA PRO A 282 0.38 -4.28 8.79
C PRO A 282 1.63 -4.97 9.36
N THR A 283 2.82 -4.60 8.87
CA THR A 283 4.12 -5.11 9.38
C THR A 283 4.32 -4.78 10.86
N LEU A 284 3.96 -3.56 11.27
CA LEU A 284 4.11 -3.09 12.64
C LEU A 284 3.04 -3.69 13.57
N PHE A 285 1.85 -3.99 13.06
CA PHE A 285 0.82 -4.74 13.78
C PHE A 285 1.21 -6.21 13.99
N ALA A 286 1.69 -6.88 12.95
CA ALA A 286 2.18 -8.26 13.05
C ALA A 286 3.36 -8.37 14.03
N LEU A 287 4.32 -7.44 13.97
CA LEU A 287 5.42 -7.34 14.93
C LEU A 287 4.93 -7.03 16.36
N ALA A 288 3.84 -6.27 16.52
CA ALA A 288 3.24 -5.99 17.82
C ALA A 288 2.64 -7.25 18.46
N ILE A 289 1.93 -8.09 17.70
CA ILE A 289 1.41 -9.41 18.12
C ILE A 289 2.57 -10.34 18.49
N CYS A 290 3.56 -10.51 17.61
CA CYS A 290 4.71 -11.38 17.84
C CYS A 290 5.52 -10.97 19.10
N SER A 291 5.58 -9.67 19.42
CA SER A 291 6.21 -9.16 20.64
C SER A 291 5.30 -9.12 21.88
N GLN A 292 4.09 -9.70 21.81
CA GLN A 292 3.17 -9.93 22.95
C GLN A 292 2.78 -11.40 23.14
N CYS A 293 3.06 -12.29 22.19
CA CYS A 293 2.73 -13.70 22.28
C CYS A 293 3.32 -14.41 23.52
N SER A 294 2.76 -15.58 23.84
CA SER A 294 3.23 -16.49 24.88
C SER A 294 4.67 -16.97 24.64
N ASP A 295 4.97 -17.45 23.42
CA ASP A 295 6.29 -17.98 23.05
C ASP A 295 7.42 -16.97 23.34
N THR A 296 8.49 -17.48 23.94
CA THR A 296 9.66 -16.68 24.31
C THR A 296 10.63 -16.52 23.14
N SER A 297 10.69 -17.47 22.21
CA SER A 297 11.55 -17.46 21.02
C SER A 297 11.16 -16.31 20.09
N THR A 298 9.91 -16.33 19.64
CA THR A 298 9.25 -15.34 18.79
C THR A 298 9.26 -13.96 19.44
N LYS A 299 8.94 -13.87 20.73
CA LYS A 299 8.98 -12.61 21.48
C LYS A 299 10.40 -12.00 21.54
N GLN A 300 11.44 -12.82 21.73
CA GLN A 300 12.82 -12.34 21.68
C GLN A 300 13.24 -11.92 20.25
N ALA A 301 12.88 -12.70 19.23
CA ALA A 301 13.15 -12.37 17.83
C ALA A 301 12.47 -11.06 17.42
N ALA A 302 11.19 -10.89 17.79
CA ALA A 302 10.42 -9.68 17.55
C ALA A 302 11.07 -8.43 18.16
N PHE A 303 11.53 -8.50 19.41
CA PHE A 303 12.23 -7.37 20.04
C PHE A 303 13.59 -7.08 19.41
N LYS A 304 14.32 -8.08 18.90
CA LYS A 304 15.56 -7.89 18.12
C LYS A 304 15.30 -7.21 16.77
N ALA A 305 14.17 -7.49 16.12
CA ALA A 305 13.80 -6.89 14.84
C ALA A 305 13.28 -5.43 14.93
N VAL A 306 12.96 -4.93 16.13
CA VAL A 306 12.45 -3.55 16.33
C VAL A 306 13.33 -2.47 15.69
N PRO A 307 14.65 -2.37 15.93
CA PRO A 307 15.49 -1.34 15.28
C PRO A 307 15.52 -1.44 13.75
N GLU A 308 15.47 -2.65 13.21
CA GLU A 308 15.53 -2.91 11.76
C GLU A 308 14.22 -2.55 11.04
N VAL A 309 13.06 -2.83 11.64
CA VAL A 309 11.71 -2.56 11.09
C VAL A 309 11.25 -1.13 11.41
N CYS A 310 11.45 -0.67 12.64
CA CYS A 310 10.97 0.63 13.13
C CYS A 310 11.87 1.82 12.72
N ARG A 311 12.31 1.85 11.47
CA ARG A 311 13.38 2.72 10.92
C ARG A 311 13.24 4.22 11.26
N ILE A 312 12.01 4.75 11.25
CA ILE A 312 11.71 6.16 11.57
C ILE A 312 10.78 6.28 12.80
N PRO A 313 10.73 7.44 13.49
CA PRO A 313 9.89 7.62 14.67
C PRO A 313 8.42 7.22 14.49
N THR A 314 7.82 7.51 13.33
CA THR A 314 6.44 7.11 13.02
C THR A 314 6.23 5.61 13.19
N HIS A 315 7.18 4.77 12.74
CA HIS A 315 7.05 3.31 12.85
C HIS A 315 7.08 2.87 14.32
N LEU A 316 8.00 3.44 15.11
CA LEU A 316 8.09 3.16 16.54
C LEU A 316 6.81 3.59 17.28
N PHE A 317 6.30 4.80 17.01
CA PHE A 317 5.04 5.27 17.61
C PHE A 317 3.84 4.40 17.23
N THR A 318 3.74 3.97 15.97
CA THR A 318 2.69 3.05 15.49
C THR A 318 2.80 1.66 16.15
N PHE A 319 4.02 1.10 16.26
CA PHE A 319 4.27 -0.16 16.96
C PHE A 319 3.89 -0.09 18.45
N ILE A 320 4.27 0.97 19.15
CA ILE A 320 3.88 1.18 20.57
C ILE A 320 2.37 1.36 20.69
N GLN A 321 1.71 2.03 19.73
CA GLN A 321 0.26 2.19 19.73
C GLN A 321 -0.46 0.85 19.51
N PHE A 322 -0.07 0.04 18.51
CA PHE A 322 -0.64 -1.31 18.36
C PHE A 322 -0.39 -2.20 19.58
N LYS A 323 0.78 -2.11 20.22
CA LYS A 323 1.02 -2.81 21.49
C LYS A 323 0.15 -2.30 22.65
N LYS A 324 -0.25 -1.04 22.66
CA LYS A 324 -1.22 -0.53 23.64
C LYS A 324 -2.62 -1.09 23.38
N ASP A 325 -3.01 -1.20 22.12
CA ASP A 325 -4.36 -1.63 21.74
C ASP A 325 -4.55 -3.15 21.90
N LEU A 326 -3.52 -3.94 21.61
CA LEU A 326 -3.48 -5.40 21.88
C LEU A 326 -3.45 -5.77 23.37
N LYS A 327 -3.13 -4.83 24.26
CA LYS A 327 -3.00 -5.05 25.71
C LYS A 327 -4.27 -5.66 26.33
N GLU A 328 -5.45 -5.24 25.85
CA GLU A 328 -6.73 -5.68 26.41
C GLU A 328 -7.15 -7.04 25.84
N SER A 329 -6.99 -7.29 24.54
CA SER A 329 -7.35 -8.57 23.90
C SER A 329 -6.36 -9.71 24.17
N MET A 330 -5.05 -9.42 24.23
CA MET A 330 -4.02 -10.41 24.58
C MET A 330 -3.81 -10.53 26.11
N HIS A 331 -4.62 -9.82 26.91
CA HIS A 331 -4.59 -9.80 28.38
C HIS A 331 -3.19 -9.59 29.02
N CYS A 332 -2.27 -8.90 28.32
CA CYS A 332 -0.86 -8.83 28.71
C CYS A 332 -0.34 -7.40 28.98
N GLY A 333 0.73 -7.29 29.79
CA GLY A 333 1.32 -6.01 30.16
C GLY A 333 2.37 -5.51 29.16
N MET A 334 2.12 -4.36 28.50
CA MET A 334 3.03 -3.81 27.48
C MET A 334 4.44 -3.44 28.00
N TRP A 335 4.56 -2.71 29.12
CA TRP A 335 5.83 -2.09 29.56
C TRP A 335 6.75 -3.02 30.37
N GLY A 336 6.91 -4.26 29.92
CA GLY A 336 7.90 -5.21 30.47
C GLY A 336 9.36 -4.78 30.24
N ARG A 337 10.31 -5.48 30.89
CA ARG A 337 11.76 -5.21 30.77
C ARG A 337 12.23 -5.24 29.30
N ALA A 338 11.70 -6.18 28.51
CA ALA A 338 12.05 -6.34 27.10
C ALA A 338 11.66 -5.12 26.25
N LEU A 339 10.45 -4.57 26.41
CA LEU A 339 10.05 -3.37 25.67
C LEU A 339 10.86 -2.14 26.09
N ARG A 340 11.10 -1.96 27.40
CA ARG A 340 11.93 -0.85 27.88
C ARG A 340 13.34 -0.90 27.28
N LYS A 341 13.95 -2.09 27.23
CA LYS A 341 15.23 -2.30 26.55
C LYS A 341 15.15 -2.01 25.05
N ALA A 342 14.22 -2.62 24.31
CA ALA A 342 14.11 -2.41 22.86
C ALA A 342 13.88 -0.94 22.46
N VAL A 343 13.08 -0.19 23.24
CA VAL A 343 12.90 1.26 23.02
C VAL A 343 14.18 2.04 23.39
N ALA A 344 14.88 1.68 24.46
CA ALA A 344 16.12 2.35 24.84
C ALA A 344 17.27 2.09 23.84
N ASP A 345 17.41 0.85 23.36
CA ASP A 345 18.36 0.44 22.33
C ASP A 345 18.09 1.21 21.02
N TRP A 346 16.82 1.30 20.59
CA TRP A 346 16.42 2.06 19.40
C TRP A 346 16.88 3.52 19.40
N TYR A 347 16.93 4.17 20.58
CA TYR A 347 17.53 5.49 20.73
C TYR A 347 19.06 5.42 20.75
N ASN A 348 19.65 4.54 21.57
CA ASN A 348 21.09 4.44 21.80
C ASN A 348 21.90 3.98 20.58
N GLU A 349 21.28 3.28 19.63
CA GLU A 349 21.87 2.90 18.33
C GLU A 349 21.92 4.05 17.31
N LYS A 350 21.26 5.19 17.58
CA LYS A 350 21.22 6.34 16.66
C LYS A 350 22.15 7.45 17.14
N GLY A 351 23.16 7.77 16.33
CA GLY A 351 24.06 8.90 16.57
C GLY A 351 23.30 10.22 16.74
N GLY A 352 23.82 11.12 17.58
CA GLY A 352 23.11 12.31 18.07
C GLY A 352 22.47 13.18 16.98
N MET A 353 23.21 13.47 15.89
CA MET A 353 22.70 14.25 14.76
C MET A 353 21.56 13.54 14.00
N ALA A 354 21.68 12.22 13.78
CA ALA A 354 20.64 11.43 13.12
C ALA A 354 19.36 11.35 13.97
N LEU A 355 19.52 11.26 15.30
CA LEU A 355 18.39 11.32 16.22
C LEU A 355 17.77 12.73 16.25
N ALA A 356 18.58 13.80 16.24
CA ALA A 356 18.09 15.18 16.19
C ALA A 356 17.20 15.43 14.97
N LEU A 357 17.70 15.11 13.76
CA LEU A 357 16.96 15.18 12.49
C LEU A 357 15.63 14.41 12.54
N ALA A 358 15.59 13.28 13.25
CA ALA A 358 14.37 12.48 13.39
C ALA A 358 13.35 13.13 14.36
N VAL A 359 13.79 13.58 15.53
CA VAL A 359 12.89 14.08 16.59
C VAL A 359 12.34 15.49 16.30
N THR A 360 13.08 16.31 15.55
CA THR A 360 12.64 17.63 15.09
C THR A 360 11.55 17.52 14.01
N LYS A 361 11.72 16.59 13.07
CA LYS A 361 10.79 16.27 11.97
C LYS A 361 9.52 15.53 12.42
N TYR A 362 9.65 14.62 13.38
CA TYR A 362 8.58 13.71 13.81
C TYR A 362 8.23 13.83 15.31
N LYS A 363 8.21 15.04 15.87
CA LYS A 363 7.95 15.34 17.31
C LYS A 363 6.94 14.41 18.02
N GLN A 364 5.81 14.12 17.37
CA GLN A 364 4.80 13.16 17.81
C GLN A 364 4.03 12.57 16.60
N ARG A 365 3.58 11.31 16.68
CA ARG A 365 2.64 10.65 15.74
C ARG A 365 1.79 9.62 16.50
N ASN A 366 0.61 9.27 15.96
CA ASN A 366 -0.26 8.19 16.46
C ASN A 366 -0.54 8.22 17.98
N GLY A 367 -0.64 9.41 18.57
CA GLY A 367 -0.90 9.61 20.01
C GLY A 367 0.34 9.59 20.91
N TRP A 368 1.54 9.36 20.38
CA TRP A 368 2.79 9.26 21.14
C TRP A 368 3.80 10.34 20.74
N SER A 369 4.53 10.88 21.73
CA SER A 369 5.69 11.73 21.50
C SER A 369 7.00 11.04 21.96
N HIS A 370 8.13 11.57 21.50
CA HIS A 370 9.43 11.12 21.99
C HIS A 370 9.58 11.27 23.51
N LYS A 371 8.96 12.31 24.11
CA LYS A 371 9.00 12.57 25.55
C LYS A 371 8.34 11.47 26.37
N ASP A 372 7.31 10.82 25.83
CA ASP A 372 6.59 9.73 26.50
C ASP A 372 7.40 8.44 26.44
N LEU A 373 7.97 8.11 25.27
CA LEU A 373 8.82 6.93 25.12
C LEU A 373 10.10 7.01 25.96
N LEU A 374 10.72 8.19 26.07
CA LEU A 374 11.89 8.42 26.93
C LEU A 374 11.55 8.22 28.42
N ARG A 375 10.39 8.72 28.86
CA ARG A 375 9.90 8.53 30.24
C ARG A 375 9.63 7.06 30.56
N LEU A 376 8.98 6.33 29.66
CA LEU A 376 8.50 4.96 29.90
C LEU A 376 9.56 3.87 29.66
N SER A 377 10.53 4.13 28.78
CA SER A 377 11.71 3.25 28.62
C SER A 377 12.72 3.39 29.75
N HIS A 378 12.75 4.53 30.45
CA HIS A 378 13.82 4.93 31.35
C HIS A 378 15.20 4.94 30.66
N LEU A 379 15.28 5.53 29.46
CA LEU A 379 16.52 5.63 28.69
C LEU A 379 17.66 6.25 29.51
N LYS A 380 18.78 5.53 29.60
CA LYS A 380 20.10 6.11 29.89
C LYS A 380 20.84 6.34 28.55
N PRO A 381 21.13 7.59 28.15
CA PRO A 381 21.84 7.89 26.91
C PRO A 381 23.24 7.25 26.88
N SER A 382 23.64 6.74 25.72
CA SER A 382 24.96 6.12 25.48
C SER A 382 26.09 7.13 25.22
N SER A 383 25.79 8.35 24.75
CA SER A 383 26.79 9.40 24.50
C SER A 383 26.25 10.81 24.77
N GLU A 384 27.14 11.80 24.79
CA GLU A 384 26.80 13.22 25.00
C GLU A 384 25.77 13.74 23.99
N GLY A 385 25.94 13.44 22.69
CA GLY A 385 25.00 13.86 21.66
C GLY A 385 23.57 13.36 21.90
N LEU A 386 23.43 12.14 22.43
CA LEU A 386 22.13 11.60 22.82
C LEU A 386 21.62 12.22 24.14
N ALA A 387 22.51 12.57 25.08
CA ALA A 387 22.14 13.28 26.29
C ALA A 387 21.61 14.71 25.98
N ILE A 388 22.21 15.40 25.01
CA ILE A 388 21.76 16.69 24.48
C ILE A 388 20.37 16.57 23.86
N VAL A 389 20.17 15.62 22.93
CA VAL A 389 18.86 15.44 22.29
C VAL A 389 17.79 14.98 23.30
N THR A 390 18.15 14.14 24.27
CA THR A 390 17.26 13.73 25.36
C THR A 390 16.86 14.92 26.25
N LYS A 391 17.81 15.81 26.59
CA LYS A 391 17.53 17.07 27.33
C LYS A 391 16.65 18.01 26.49
N TYR A 392 16.92 18.18 25.19
CA TYR A 392 16.09 18.96 24.27
C TYR A 392 14.63 18.48 24.24
N ILE A 393 14.39 17.17 24.13
CA ILE A 393 13.03 16.60 24.10
C ILE A 393 12.32 16.73 25.45
N THR A 394 13.04 16.51 26.56
CA THR A 394 12.42 16.47 27.89
C THR A 394 12.21 17.85 28.51
N LYS A 395 13.14 18.79 28.31
CA LYS A 395 13.21 20.12 28.95
C LYS A 395 13.07 21.29 27.97
N GLY A 396 13.40 21.12 26.69
CA GLY A 396 13.33 22.16 25.66
C GLY A 396 14.68 22.85 25.36
N TRP A 397 14.68 23.75 24.37
CA TRP A 397 15.90 24.39 23.86
C TRP A 397 16.65 25.24 24.89
N LYS A 398 15.95 26.10 25.65
CA LYS A 398 16.59 27.02 26.61
C LYS A 398 17.49 26.28 27.60
N GLU A 399 16.98 25.23 28.22
CA GLU A 399 17.75 24.36 29.11
C GLU A 399 19.01 23.80 28.43
N VAL A 400 18.93 23.40 27.15
CA VAL A 400 20.09 22.86 26.42
C VAL A 400 21.12 23.94 26.16
N HIS A 401 20.71 25.08 25.59
CA HIS A 401 21.58 26.24 25.38
C HIS A 401 22.29 26.62 26.69
N ASP A 402 21.54 26.85 27.76
CA ASP A 402 22.07 27.31 29.04
C ASP A 402 22.95 26.24 29.75
N THR A 403 22.83 24.95 29.40
CA THR A 403 23.69 23.86 29.92
C THR A 403 25.02 23.72 29.18
N TYR A 404 25.09 24.14 27.91
CA TYR A 404 26.19 23.81 27.00
C TYR A 404 26.91 25.03 26.39
N LYS A 405 26.37 26.25 26.52
CA LYS A 405 26.96 27.52 26.04
C LYS A 405 28.44 27.71 26.40
N GLU A 406 28.84 27.30 27.60
CA GLU A 406 30.16 27.56 28.19
C GLU A 406 31.00 26.29 28.38
N LYS A 407 30.62 25.19 27.71
CA LYS A 407 31.39 23.94 27.74
C LYS A 407 32.29 23.81 26.51
N ALA A 408 33.49 23.27 26.72
CA ALA A 408 34.24 22.68 25.63
C ALA A 408 33.47 21.46 25.11
N LEU A 409 33.27 21.39 23.80
CA LEU A 409 32.43 20.39 23.13
C LEU A 409 33.20 19.75 21.97
N SER A 410 32.76 18.57 21.54
CA SER A 410 33.25 17.99 20.28
C SER A 410 32.67 18.74 19.07
N VAL A 411 33.40 18.73 17.95
CA VAL A 411 32.91 19.31 16.67
C VAL A 411 31.58 18.68 16.21
N GLU A 412 31.33 17.41 16.54
CA GLU A 412 30.04 16.76 16.31
C GLU A 412 28.93 17.34 17.21
N THR A 413 29.24 17.56 18.48
CA THR A 413 28.33 18.15 19.47
C THR A 413 28.00 19.61 19.10
N GLU A 414 28.96 20.41 18.63
CA GLU A 414 28.72 21.77 18.15
C GLU A 414 27.79 21.80 16.92
N ARG A 415 28.04 20.94 15.93
CA ARG A 415 27.18 20.80 14.73
C ARG A 415 25.75 20.42 15.11
N LEU A 416 25.59 19.53 16.08
CA LEU A 416 24.30 19.15 16.66
C LEU A 416 23.59 20.34 17.34
N LEU A 417 24.31 21.15 18.12
CA LEU A 417 23.72 22.34 18.76
C LEU A 417 23.31 23.40 17.73
N LYS A 418 24.16 23.72 16.74
CA LYS A 418 23.83 24.65 15.65
C LYS A 418 22.58 24.19 14.88
N TYR A 419 22.47 22.90 14.59
CA TYR A 419 21.27 22.33 13.96
C TYR A 419 19.99 22.50 14.81
N LEU A 420 20.08 22.23 16.12
CA LEU A 420 18.93 22.42 17.03
C LEU A 420 18.55 23.89 17.20
N GLU A 421 19.54 24.80 17.20
CA GLU A 421 19.34 26.24 17.19
C GLU A 421 18.61 26.70 15.94
N ALA A 422 19.11 26.34 14.75
CA ALA A 422 18.49 26.67 13.47
C ALA A 422 17.04 26.19 13.36
N VAL A 423 16.79 24.96 13.82
CA VAL A 423 15.44 24.40 13.93
C VAL A 423 14.53 25.25 14.83
N GLU A 424 15.04 25.92 15.86
CA GLU A 424 14.23 26.83 16.69
C GLU A 424 14.20 28.28 16.15
N LYS A 425 15.24 28.75 15.47
CA LYS A 425 15.33 30.05 14.77
C LYS A 425 14.26 30.14 13.68
N VAL A 426 14.14 29.10 12.85
CA VAL A 426 13.16 29.01 11.74
C VAL A 426 11.70 29.04 12.21
N LYS A 427 11.41 28.80 13.51
CA LYS A 427 10.06 28.92 14.09
C LYS A 427 9.73 30.30 14.64
N ARG A 428 10.70 31.21 14.72
CA ARG A 428 10.56 32.56 15.28
C ARG A 428 10.59 33.63 14.20
N THR A 429 11.44 33.44 13.19
CA THR A 429 11.54 34.37 12.07
C THR A 429 10.28 34.37 11.19
N ARG A 430 10.10 35.50 10.51
CA ARG A 430 9.08 35.73 9.47
C ARG A 430 9.69 36.19 8.14
N ASP A 431 11.01 36.41 8.11
CA ASP A 431 11.72 36.74 6.87
C ASP A 431 11.77 35.51 5.96
N GLU A 432 11.70 35.76 4.66
CA GLU A 432 11.74 34.73 3.62
C GLU A 432 13.16 34.31 3.30
N LEU A 433 14.10 35.26 3.23
CA LEU A 433 15.49 35.02 2.88
C LEU A 433 16.22 34.24 3.99
N GLU A 434 16.01 34.60 5.25
CA GLU A 434 16.51 33.84 6.39
C GLU A 434 15.95 32.41 6.43
N VAL A 435 14.67 32.20 6.08
CA VAL A 435 14.10 30.84 6.00
C VAL A 435 14.74 30.02 4.88
N ILE A 436 14.97 30.61 3.71
CA ILE A 436 15.66 29.95 2.58
C ILE A 436 17.09 29.58 2.99
N HIS A 437 17.85 30.51 3.54
CA HIS A 437 19.24 30.26 3.98
C HIS A 437 19.33 29.15 5.04
N LEU A 438 18.42 29.13 6.03
CA LEU A 438 18.34 28.07 7.04
C LEU A 438 17.96 26.70 6.43
N ILE A 439 17.15 26.66 5.35
CA ILE A 439 16.85 25.43 4.61
C ILE A 439 18.09 24.92 3.90
N GLU A 440 18.85 25.78 3.26
CA GLU A 440 20.05 25.44 2.49
C GLU A 440 21.22 24.97 3.39
N GLU A 441 21.56 25.73 4.44
CA GLU A 441 22.67 25.39 5.35
C GLU A 441 22.41 24.08 6.12
N HIS A 442 21.20 23.93 6.67
CA HIS A 442 20.88 22.85 7.63
C HIS A 442 19.97 21.76 7.05
N ARG A 443 19.69 21.79 5.74
CA ARG A 443 18.82 20.84 5.02
C ARG A 443 17.46 20.66 5.71
N LEU A 444 16.84 21.78 6.12
CA LEU A 444 15.56 21.76 6.82
C LEU A 444 14.44 21.31 5.89
N VAL A 445 13.57 20.44 6.38
CA VAL A 445 12.41 19.95 5.63
C VAL A 445 11.13 20.71 5.99
N ARG A 446 10.13 20.56 5.12
CA ARG A 446 8.76 21.07 5.25
C ARG A 446 8.13 20.90 6.66
N GLU A 447 8.45 19.83 7.38
CA GLU A 447 7.95 19.59 8.75
C GLU A 447 8.56 20.48 9.85
N HIS A 448 9.67 21.18 9.57
CA HIS A 448 10.29 22.13 10.52
C HIS A 448 9.70 23.54 10.44
N LEU A 449 9.12 23.90 9.28
CA LEU A 449 8.67 25.25 8.95
C LEU A 449 7.27 25.55 9.49
N LEU A 450 6.91 26.84 9.57
CA LEU A 450 5.56 27.28 9.88
C LEU A 450 4.66 27.23 8.64
N THR A 451 3.35 27.03 8.85
CA THR A 451 2.32 27.03 7.79
C THR A 451 2.30 28.31 6.95
N ASN A 452 2.82 29.43 7.47
CA ASN A 452 2.97 30.68 6.72
C ASN A 452 4.14 30.64 5.72
N HIS A 453 5.28 30.04 6.07
CA HIS A 453 6.42 29.91 5.14
C HIS A 453 6.06 29.05 3.93
N LEU A 454 5.22 28.02 4.15
CA LEU A 454 4.69 27.14 3.10
C LEU A 454 3.70 27.80 2.11
N LYS A 455 3.51 29.13 2.19
CA LYS A 455 2.80 29.95 1.19
C LYS A 455 3.72 30.52 0.11
N SER A 456 5.01 30.69 0.39
CA SER A 456 5.99 31.29 -0.54
C SER A 456 6.38 30.35 -1.68
N LYS A 457 6.54 30.88 -2.91
CA LYS A 457 7.08 30.12 -4.06
C LYS A 457 8.54 29.76 -3.84
N GLU A 458 9.35 30.73 -3.38
CA GLU A 458 10.81 30.58 -3.27
C GLU A 458 11.21 29.65 -2.11
N VAL A 459 10.49 29.66 -0.98
CA VAL A 459 10.66 28.66 0.10
C VAL A 459 10.40 27.23 -0.40
N TRP A 460 9.42 27.04 -1.30
CA TRP A 460 9.17 25.73 -1.90
C TRP A 460 10.24 25.31 -2.92
N LYS A 461 10.86 26.25 -3.65
CA LYS A 461 12.05 25.96 -4.49
C LYS A 461 13.24 25.53 -3.65
N ALA A 462 13.55 26.24 -2.57
CA ALA A 462 14.63 25.87 -1.64
C ALA A 462 14.40 24.46 -1.05
N LEU A 463 13.16 24.16 -0.63
CA LEU A 463 12.77 22.82 -0.19
C LEU A 463 12.90 21.74 -1.28
N LEU A 464 12.75 22.07 -2.56
CA LEU A 464 12.77 21.12 -3.68
C LEU A 464 14.16 20.52 -3.94
N GLN A 465 15.22 21.29 -3.68
CA GLN A 465 16.60 20.87 -3.96
C GLN A 465 16.97 19.57 -3.22
N GLU A 466 16.71 19.52 -1.92
CA GLU A 466 16.98 18.36 -1.05
C GLU A 466 15.71 17.55 -0.70
N MET A 467 14.60 17.72 -1.44
CA MET A 467 13.33 17.07 -1.08
C MET A 467 13.41 15.53 -1.18
N PRO A 468 13.10 14.78 -0.10
CA PRO A 468 13.03 13.31 -0.17
C PRO A 468 11.90 12.85 -1.10
N LEU A 469 12.13 11.80 -1.90
CA LEU A 469 11.18 11.34 -2.94
C LEU A 469 9.75 11.08 -2.43
N THR A 470 9.58 10.49 -1.24
CA THR A 470 8.25 10.27 -0.64
C THR A 470 7.52 11.58 -0.28
N ALA A 471 8.27 12.66 -0.04
CA ALA A 471 7.70 14.00 0.13
C ALA A 471 7.43 14.66 -1.23
N LEU A 472 8.31 14.48 -2.22
CA LEU A 472 8.13 14.97 -3.59
C LEU A 472 6.80 14.47 -4.18
N LEU A 473 6.64 13.14 -4.27
CA LEU A 473 5.41 12.49 -4.80
C LEU A 473 4.12 13.02 -4.15
N ARG A 474 4.16 13.28 -2.84
CA ARG A 474 3.00 13.74 -2.06
C ARG A 474 2.72 15.24 -2.18
N ASN A 475 3.61 16.03 -2.79
CA ASN A 475 3.46 17.48 -2.91
C ASN A 475 3.47 18.00 -4.36
N LEU A 476 3.60 17.15 -5.38
CA LEU A 476 3.57 17.55 -6.81
C LEU A 476 2.43 18.55 -7.10
N GLY A 477 1.17 18.15 -6.87
CA GLY A 477 0.00 19.01 -7.07
C GLY A 477 0.00 20.29 -6.23
N LYS A 478 0.67 20.31 -5.08
CA LYS A 478 0.82 21.52 -4.25
C LYS A 478 1.90 22.46 -4.78
N MET A 479 2.97 21.94 -5.37
CA MET A 479 4.04 22.74 -5.98
C MET A 479 3.58 23.31 -7.33
N THR A 480 2.88 22.53 -8.16
CA THR A 480 2.22 23.03 -9.38
C THR A 480 1.14 24.07 -9.06
N ALA A 481 0.30 23.84 -8.04
CA ALA A 481 -0.68 24.85 -7.57
C ALA A 481 -0.05 26.11 -6.95
N ASN A 482 1.23 26.07 -6.58
CA ASN A 482 2.00 27.20 -6.06
C ASN A 482 2.86 27.89 -7.14
N SER A 483 2.72 27.51 -8.42
CA SER A 483 3.58 28.02 -9.50
C SER A 483 5.07 27.72 -9.27
N VAL A 484 5.43 26.66 -8.53
CA VAL A 484 6.82 26.20 -8.36
C VAL A 484 7.23 25.27 -9.50
N LEU A 485 6.29 24.43 -9.94
CA LEU A 485 6.42 23.56 -11.11
C LEU A 485 5.52 24.14 -12.21
N GLU A 486 6.10 25.01 -13.05
CA GLU A 486 5.45 25.59 -14.22
C GLU A 486 6.06 24.95 -15.48
N PRO A 487 5.28 24.67 -16.55
CA PRO A 487 5.79 23.96 -17.71
C PRO A 487 6.98 24.68 -18.37
N GLY A 488 8.08 23.94 -18.61
CA GLY A 488 9.32 24.48 -19.14
C GLY A 488 10.31 25.06 -18.11
N ASN A 489 9.96 25.13 -16.82
CA ASN A 489 10.90 25.54 -15.78
C ASN A 489 11.92 24.43 -15.46
N SER A 490 13.14 24.81 -15.07
CA SER A 490 14.22 23.90 -14.66
C SER A 490 13.82 22.94 -13.53
N GLU A 491 12.93 23.38 -12.65
CA GLU A 491 12.39 22.65 -11.52
C GLU A 491 11.52 21.45 -11.96
N VAL A 492 10.88 21.51 -13.13
CA VAL A 492 10.15 20.36 -13.71
C VAL A 492 11.16 19.31 -14.17
N SER A 493 12.19 19.70 -14.92
CA SER A 493 13.24 18.77 -15.37
C SER A 493 13.96 18.10 -14.19
N LEU A 494 14.26 18.85 -13.12
CA LEU A 494 14.85 18.32 -11.87
C LEU A 494 13.92 17.31 -11.17
N VAL A 495 12.61 17.52 -11.21
CA VAL A 495 11.62 16.55 -10.69
C VAL A 495 11.57 15.30 -11.55
N CYS A 496 11.54 15.45 -12.89
CA CYS A 496 11.54 14.34 -13.83
C CYS A 496 12.80 13.48 -13.71
N GLU A 497 13.99 14.09 -13.57
CA GLU A 497 15.25 13.38 -13.31
C GLU A 497 15.18 12.57 -12.00
N LYS A 498 14.77 13.21 -10.90
CA LYS A 498 14.63 12.58 -9.57
C LYS A 498 13.64 11.42 -9.57
N LEU A 499 12.54 11.51 -10.32
CA LEU A 499 11.55 10.44 -10.47
C LEU A 499 12.06 9.29 -11.36
N CYS A 500 12.78 9.61 -12.45
CA CYS A 500 13.32 8.61 -13.37
C CYS A 500 14.58 7.88 -12.86
N ASN A 501 15.18 8.31 -11.75
CA ASN A 501 16.40 7.74 -11.20
C ASN A 501 16.13 6.51 -10.31
N GLU A 502 16.27 5.30 -10.89
CA GLU A 502 16.04 4.04 -10.19
C GLU A 502 16.85 3.91 -8.90
N LYS A 503 18.15 4.28 -8.90
CA LYS A 503 19.01 4.16 -7.71
C LYS A 503 18.46 4.99 -6.54
N LEU A 504 17.84 6.14 -6.81
CA LEU A 504 17.15 6.93 -5.79
C LEU A 504 15.81 6.32 -5.38
N LEU A 505 14.98 5.82 -6.33
CA LEU A 505 13.72 5.13 -6.03
C LEU A 505 13.95 3.94 -5.07
N LYS A 506 14.92 3.07 -5.37
CA LYS A 506 15.28 1.90 -4.55
C LYS A 506 15.82 2.32 -3.19
N LYS A 507 16.77 3.27 -3.14
CA LYS A 507 17.36 3.78 -1.88
C LYS A 507 16.32 4.41 -0.94
N ALA A 508 15.34 5.13 -1.51
CA ALA A 508 14.22 5.72 -0.78
C ALA A 508 13.06 4.74 -0.50
N ARG A 509 13.12 3.51 -1.04
CA ARG A 509 12.06 2.48 -0.99
C ARG A 509 10.69 3.01 -1.43
N ILE A 510 10.67 3.64 -2.61
CA ILE A 510 9.43 4.06 -3.26
C ILE A 510 8.74 2.81 -3.82
N HIS A 511 7.53 2.54 -3.33
CA HIS A 511 6.71 1.41 -3.76
C HIS A 511 5.97 1.76 -5.06
N PRO A 512 5.70 0.80 -5.97
CA PRO A 512 4.92 1.07 -7.19
C PRO A 512 3.57 1.73 -6.89
N LEU A 513 2.90 1.30 -5.82
CA LEU A 513 1.63 1.89 -5.39
C LEU A 513 1.77 3.37 -4.97
N HIS A 514 2.92 3.79 -4.43
CA HIS A 514 3.15 5.21 -4.12
C HIS A 514 3.19 6.05 -5.39
N VAL A 515 3.78 5.51 -6.46
CA VAL A 515 3.83 6.16 -7.77
C VAL A 515 2.46 6.16 -8.44
N LEU A 516 1.75 5.02 -8.44
CA LEU A 516 0.42 4.90 -9.06
C LEU A 516 -0.64 5.78 -8.37
N VAL A 517 -0.63 5.82 -7.02
CA VAL A 517 -1.50 6.74 -6.26
C VAL A 517 -1.09 8.20 -6.48
N ALA A 518 0.20 8.52 -6.60
CA ALA A 518 0.65 9.88 -6.90
C ALA A 518 0.26 10.31 -8.33
N LEU A 519 0.37 9.42 -9.32
CA LEU A 519 -0.04 9.64 -10.70
C LEU A 519 -1.52 9.97 -10.78
N GLU A 520 -2.40 9.11 -10.27
CA GLU A 520 -3.84 9.35 -10.34
C GLU A 520 -4.24 10.58 -9.50
N THR A 521 -3.64 10.77 -8.31
CA THR A 521 -3.89 11.96 -7.48
C THR A 521 -3.40 13.25 -8.13
N TYR A 522 -2.33 13.23 -8.93
CA TYR A 522 -1.82 14.42 -9.63
C TYR A 522 -2.67 14.73 -10.87
N LYS A 523 -3.03 13.69 -11.64
CA LYS A 523 -3.86 13.73 -12.85
C LYS A 523 -5.25 14.33 -12.64
N THR A 524 -5.87 14.19 -11.46
CA THR A 524 -7.19 14.81 -11.17
C THR A 524 -7.17 16.35 -11.22
N GLY A 525 -6.01 17.00 -11.12
CA GLY A 525 -5.88 18.45 -11.09
C GLY A 525 -6.46 19.13 -9.84
N HIS A 526 -6.88 18.38 -8.82
CA HIS A 526 -7.45 18.94 -7.60
C HIS A 526 -7.30 18.05 -6.37
N GLY A 527 -7.23 18.69 -5.20
CA GLY A 527 -7.09 17.99 -3.92
C GLY A 527 -8.41 17.37 -3.46
N LEU A 528 -8.38 16.09 -3.08
CA LEU A 528 -9.49 15.34 -2.45
C LEU A 528 -10.11 16.04 -1.22
N ARG A 529 -9.41 16.98 -0.59
CA ARG A 529 -9.89 17.80 0.52
C ARG A 529 -9.41 19.24 0.35
N GLY A 530 -10.34 20.21 0.43
CA GLY A 530 -10.05 21.65 0.36
C GLY A 530 -10.39 22.28 -0.98
N LYS A 531 -9.75 23.42 -1.29
CA LYS A 531 -9.99 24.23 -2.51
C LYS A 531 -8.80 24.22 -3.50
N LEU A 532 -7.81 23.36 -3.27
CA LEU A 532 -6.57 23.34 -4.05
C LEU A 532 -6.83 22.75 -5.45
N LYS A 533 -6.43 23.47 -6.49
CA LYS A 533 -6.48 23.04 -7.89
C LYS A 533 -5.14 23.35 -8.57
N TRP A 534 -4.80 22.58 -9.60
CA TRP A 534 -3.66 22.77 -10.49
C TRP A 534 -4.00 22.22 -11.88
N ARG A 535 -3.22 22.60 -12.89
CA ARG A 535 -3.20 21.89 -14.17
C ARG A 535 -2.10 20.82 -14.07
N PRO A 536 -2.37 19.52 -14.35
CA PRO A 536 -1.31 18.52 -14.44
C PRO A 536 -0.29 18.89 -15.52
N ASP A 537 0.95 18.50 -15.30
CA ASP A 537 2.05 18.67 -16.25
C ASP A 537 2.36 17.32 -16.92
N GLU A 538 2.53 17.33 -18.25
CA GLU A 538 2.67 16.12 -19.06
C GLU A 538 4.04 15.45 -18.92
N GLU A 539 5.12 16.22 -18.70
CA GLU A 539 6.46 15.64 -18.44
C GLU A 539 6.47 14.91 -17.10
N ILE A 540 5.84 15.50 -16.08
CA ILE A 540 5.70 14.87 -14.75
C ILE A 540 4.82 13.61 -14.84
N LEU A 541 3.75 13.60 -15.63
CA LEU A 541 2.93 12.40 -15.85
C LEU A 541 3.73 11.28 -16.55
N GLN A 542 4.52 11.61 -17.57
CA GLN A 542 5.40 10.65 -18.25
C GLN A 542 6.52 10.13 -17.33
N ALA A 543 7.11 11.01 -16.50
CA ALA A 543 8.11 10.62 -15.52
C ALA A 543 7.53 9.70 -14.42
N LEU A 544 6.26 9.88 -14.04
CA LEU A 544 5.56 8.96 -13.12
C LEU A 544 5.24 7.60 -13.76
N ASP A 545 4.88 7.56 -15.05
CA ASP A 545 4.72 6.29 -15.80
C ASP A 545 6.04 5.52 -15.82
N ALA A 546 7.13 6.17 -16.25
CA ALA A 546 8.46 5.57 -16.29
C ALA A 546 8.99 5.17 -14.90
N ALA A 547 8.69 5.95 -13.86
CA ALA A 547 9.08 5.64 -12.49
C ALA A 547 8.38 4.39 -11.94
N PHE A 548 7.10 4.17 -12.28
CA PHE A 548 6.32 3.01 -11.79
C PHE A 548 7.03 1.68 -12.12
N TYR A 549 7.37 1.45 -13.39
CA TYR A 549 8.06 0.22 -13.79
C TYR A 549 9.44 0.08 -13.11
N LYS A 550 10.20 1.18 -12.99
CA LYS A 550 11.50 1.22 -12.28
C LYS A 550 11.40 0.94 -10.78
N THR A 551 10.24 1.02 -10.14
CA THR A 551 10.11 0.63 -8.73
C THR A 551 10.11 -0.89 -8.54
N PHE A 552 9.61 -1.69 -9.50
CA PHE A 552 9.69 -3.16 -9.46
C PHE A 552 11.13 -3.65 -9.62
N LYS A 553 11.47 -4.79 -9.02
CA LYS A 553 12.76 -5.43 -9.29
C LYS A 553 12.69 -6.07 -10.67
N MET A 554 13.49 -5.56 -11.62
CA MET A 554 13.63 -6.16 -12.94
C MET A 554 14.20 -7.57 -12.81
N VAL A 555 13.70 -8.51 -13.62
CA VAL A 555 14.15 -9.90 -13.68
C VAL A 555 14.40 -10.27 -15.15
N GLU A 556 15.28 -11.24 -15.39
CA GLU A 556 15.46 -11.82 -16.73
C GLU A 556 14.18 -12.56 -17.14
N PRO A 557 13.61 -12.31 -18.34
CA PRO A 557 12.40 -12.98 -18.80
C PRO A 557 12.60 -14.48 -18.95
N THR A 558 11.51 -15.24 -18.82
CA THR A 558 11.48 -16.69 -19.01
C THR A 558 11.25 -17.09 -20.46
N GLY A 559 10.68 -16.20 -21.29
CA GLY A 559 10.36 -16.49 -22.69
C GLY A 559 9.27 -17.56 -22.86
N LYS A 560 8.44 -17.75 -21.83
CA LYS A 560 7.26 -18.62 -21.86
C LYS A 560 6.03 -17.86 -22.36
N ARG A 561 4.98 -18.60 -22.75
CA ARG A 561 3.70 -18.03 -23.16
C ARG A 561 2.82 -17.76 -21.93
N PHE A 562 2.56 -16.50 -21.64
CA PHE A 562 1.72 -16.08 -20.52
C PHE A 562 0.31 -15.73 -20.98
N LEU A 563 -0.69 -16.20 -20.24
CA LEU A 563 -2.06 -15.71 -20.34
C LEU A 563 -2.41 -14.97 -19.05
N LEU A 564 -2.61 -13.66 -19.17
CA LEU A 564 -2.79 -12.74 -18.05
C LEU A 564 -4.28 -12.37 -17.96
N ALA A 565 -4.96 -12.86 -16.93
CA ALA A 565 -6.40 -12.71 -16.75
C ALA A 565 -6.72 -11.74 -15.61
N VAL A 566 -7.29 -10.60 -15.95
CA VAL A 566 -7.71 -9.58 -14.99
C VAL A 566 -9.19 -9.74 -14.65
N ASP A 567 -9.48 -9.97 -13.38
CA ASP A 567 -10.85 -10.02 -12.86
C ASP A 567 -11.46 -8.61 -12.87
N VAL A 568 -12.64 -8.49 -13.47
CA VAL A 568 -13.44 -7.25 -13.61
C VAL A 568 -14.85 -7.40 -13.03
N SER A 569 -15.07 -8.41 -12.19
CA SER A 569 -16.31 -8.61 -11.44
C SER A 569 -16.60 -7.47 -10.45
N GLY A 570 -17.83 -7.43 -9.92
CA GLY A 570 -18.27 -6.38 -8.99
C GLY A 570 -17.45 -6.29 -7.70
N SER A 571 -16.89 -7.40 -7.21
CA SER A 571 -16.04 -7.40 -6.01
C SER A 571 -14.75 -6.59 -6.22
N MET A 572 -14.21 -6.61 -7.44
CA MET A 572 -12.96 -5.95 -7.81
C MET A 572 -13.05 -4.42 -7.88
N GLU A 573 -14.22 -3.81 -7.67
CA GLU A 573 -14.36 -2.37 -7.41
C GLU A 573 -13.81 -1.94 -6.03
N GLN A 574 -13.59 -2.89 -5.11
CA GLN A 574 -13.10 -2.64 -3.75
C GLN A 574 -11.80 -1.82 -3.71
N ARG A 575 -11.68 -0.93 -2.71
CA ARG A 575 -10.58 0.04 -2.63
C ARG A 575 -9.34 -0.55 -1.97
N VAL A 576 -8.25 -0.63 -2.72
CA VAL A 576 -6.97 -1.18 -2.23
C VAL A 576 -6.32 -0.20 -1.25
N LEU A 577 -5.97 -0.69 -0.05
CA LEU A 577 -5.19 0.03 0.97
C LEU A 577 -5.76 1.41 1.33
N GLY A 578 -7.08 1.57 1.41
CA GLY A 578 -7.74 2.85 1.71
C GLY A 578 -7.45 3.96 0.67
N SER A 579 -7.04 3.59 -0.55
CA SER A 579 -6.70 4.53 -1.63
C SER A 579 -7.91 4.82 -2.54
N ILE A 580 -7.70 5.67 -3.56
CA ILE A 580 -8.69 5.92 -4.61
C ILE A 580 -8.77 4.79 -5.66
N LEU A 581 -7.83 3.83 -5.65
CA LEU A 581 -7.69 2.80 -6.69
C LEU A 581 -8.54 1.55 -6.35
N SER A 582 -9.18 0.96 -7.37
CA SER A 582 -9.90 -0.33 -7.24
C SER A 582 -8.94 -1.53 -7.33
N ALA A 583 -9.38 -2.71 -6.89
CA ALA A 583 -8.60 -3.94 -7.09
C ALA A 583 -8.39 -4.26 -8.58
N SER A 584 -9.40 -4.07 -9.44
CA SER A 584 -9.28 -4.20 -10.90
C SER A 584 -8.25 -3.25 -11.53
N THR A 585 -8.20 -2.00 -11.05
CA THR A 585 -7.20 -0.98 -11.43
C THR A 585 -5.78 -1.42 -11.07
N VAL A 586 -5.62 -1.97 -9.86
CA VAL A 586 -4.32 -2.43 -9.34
C VAL A 586 -3.90 -3.75 -10.02
N ALA A 587 -4.84 -4.64 -10.32
CA ALA A 587 -4.62 -5.86 -11.09
C ALA A 587 -4.12 -5.57 -12.51
N ALA A 588 -4.78 -4.66 -13.24
CA ALA A 588 -4.33 -4.22 -14.56
C ALA A 588 -2.93 -3.59 -14.53
N ALA A 589 -2.59 -2.84 -13.47
CA ALA A 589 -1.25 -2.28 -13.29
C ALA A 589 -0.17 -3.37 -13.09
N MET A 590 -0.48 -4.48 -12.39
CA MET A 590 0.42 -5.65 -12.35
C MET A 590 0.52 -6.36 -13.70
N CYS A 591 -0.61 -6.53 -14.39
CA CYS A 591 -0.68 -7.16 -15.71
C CYS A 591 0.26 -6.45 -16.70
N MET A 592 0.27 -5.11 -16.72
CA MET A 592 1.17 -4.31 -17.56
C MET A 592 2.66 -4.52 -17.22
N VAL A 593 3.01 -4.77 -15.96
CA VAL A 593 4.40 -5.05 -15.54
C VAL A 593 4.85 -6.41 -16.08
N VAL A 594 4.02 -7.45 -15.97
CA VAL A 594 4.32 -8.77 -16.55
C VAL A 594 4.39 -8.69 -18.07
N THR A 595 3.41 -8.03 -18.72
CA THR A 595 3.37 -7.86 -20.20
C THR A 595 4.59 -7.10 -20.75
N ARG A 596 5.14 -6.13 -19.99
CA ARG A 596 6.38 -5.43 -20.36
C ARG A 596 7.67 -6.19 -19.99
N THR A 597 7.56 -7.31 -19.29
CA THR A 597 8.69 -8.20 -18.97
C THR A 597 8.74 -9.39 -19.94
N GLU A 598 7.61 -10.08 -20.12
CA GLU A 598 7.47 -11.29 -20.93
C GLU A 598 6.75 -10.96 -22.24
N SER A 599 7.50 -10.95 -23.35
CA SER A 599 6.98 -10.46 -24.65
C SER A 599 5.86 -11.32 -25.27
N ASP A 600 5.77 -12.60 -24.88
CA ASP A 600 4.71 -13.51 -25.31
C ASP A 600 3.60 -13.57 -24.24
N SER A 601 2.95 -12.42 -24.02
CA SER A 601 1.88 -12.22 -23.04
C SER A 601 0.57 -11.88 -23.71
N TYR A 602 -0.46 -12.70 -23.49
CA TYR A 602 -1.83 -12.47 -23.97
C TYR A 602 -2.74 -12.01 -22.82
N ILE A 603 -3.31 -10.81 -22.92
CA ILE A 603 -4.16 -10.21 -21.86
C ILE A 603 -5.65 -10.49 -22.12
N VAL A 604 -6.37 -10.93 -21.09
CA VAL A 604 -7.83 -11.06 -21.08
C VAL A 604 -8.45 -10.41 -19.84
N ALA A 605 -9.73 -10.05 -19.93
CA ALA A 605 -10.55 -9.65 -18.78
C ALA A 605 -11.73 -10.62 -18.64
N PHE A 606 -12.21 -10.85 -17.42
CA PHE A 606 -13.33 -11.77 -17.17
C PHE A 606 -14.21 -11.37 -15.97
N SER A 607 -15.49 -11.75 -16.06
CA SER A 607 -16.47 -11.70 -14.97
C SER A 607 -17.19 -13.07 -14.92
N ASP A 608 -18.49 -13.08 -15.20
CA ASP A 608 -19.33 -14.19 -15.65
C ASP A 608 -19.16 -14.51 -17.15
N GLU A 609 -18.62 -13.57 -17.94
CA GLU A 609 -18.19 -13.82 -19.32
C GLU A 609 -16.78 -13.29 -19.62
N MET A 610 -16.23 -13.69 -20.76
CA MET A 610 -14.92 -13.25 -21.23
C MET A 610 -15.05 -11.90 -21.94
N VAL A 611 -14.55 -10.85 -21.30
CA VAL A 611 -14.62 -9.48 -21.79
C VAL A 611 -13.40 -9.16 -22.65
N PRO A 612 -13.54 -8.47 -23.80
CA PRO A 612 -12.40 -7.94 -24.56
C PRO A 612 -11.55 -7.04 -23.67
N CYS A 613 -10.33 -7.46 -23.36
CA CYS A 613 -9.39 -6.58 -22.67
C CYS A 613 -8.87 -5.54 -23.67
N PRO A 614 -9.09 -4.23 -23.44
CA PRO A 614 -8.66 -3.18 -24.37
C PRO A 614 -7.17 -2.83 -24.25
N LEU A 615 -6.43 -3.48 -23.35
CA LEU A 615 -5.07 -3.12 -22.97
C LEU A 615 -4.04 -3.55 -24.03
N THR A 616 -3.06 -2.69 -24.30
CA THR A 616 -1.87 -3.01 -25.11
C THR A 616 -0.59 -2.53 -24.40
N THR A 617 0.54 -3.15 -24.70
CA THR A 617 1.88 -2.85 -24.14
C THR A 617 2.22 -1.36 -24.12
N ASP A 618 1.81 -0.66 -25.17
CA ASP A 618 2.20 0.70 -25.50
C ASP A 618 1.37 1.74 -24.73
N MET A 619 0.30 1.30 -24.05
CA MET A 619 -0.53 2.20 -23.24
C MET A 619 0.24 2.75 -22.04
N THR A 620 0.04 4.03 -21.75
CA THR A 620 0.40 4.60 -20.45
C THR A 620 -0.54 4.06 -19.37
N LEU A 621 -0.08 4.05 -18.12
CA LEU A 621 -0.91 3.70 -16.96
C LEU A 621 -2.19 4.52 -16.90
N GLN A 622 -2.15 5.80 -17.31
CA GLN A 622 -3.33 6.65 -17.42
C GLN A 622 -4.38 6.07 -18.40
N GLN A 623 -3.94 5.58 -19.57
CA GLN A 623 -4.81 4.95 -20.55
C GLN A 623 -5.34 3.60 -20.04
N VAL A 624 -4.49 2.80 -19.41
CA VAL A 624 -4.86 1.53 -18.76
C VAL A 624 -5.97 1.76 -17.72
N LEU A 625 -5.81 2.73 -16.81
CA LEU A 625 -6.80 3.01 -15.77
C LEU A 625 -8.13 3.50 -16.36
N MET A 626 -8.07 4.36 -17.39
CA MET A 626 -9.27 4.83 -18.10
C MET A 626 -9.99 3.68 -18.82
N ALA A 627 -9.25 2.78 -19.45
CA ALA A 627 -9.81 1.63 -20.16
C ALA A 627 -10.48 0.63 -19.19
N MET A 628 -9.83 0.30 -18.06
CA MET A 628 -10.42 -0.57 -17.04
C MET A 628 -11.70 0.03 -16.44
N SER A 629 -11.76 1.35 -16.26
CA SER A 629 -12.95 2.05 -15.72
C SER A 629 -14.17 2.06 -16.64
N GLN A 630 -14.05 1.57 -17.88
CA GLN A 630 -15.15 1.48 -18.86
C GLN A 630 -15.70 0.05 -19.02
N ILE A 631 -15.08 -0.94 -18.38
CA ILE A 631 -15.52 -2.33 -18.42
C ILE A 631 -16.72 -2.49 -17.47
N PRO A 632 -17.88 -3.01 -17.92
CA PRO A 632 -19.00 -3.28 -17.05
C PRO A 632 -18.70 -4.46 -16.12
N ALA A 633 -19.08 -4.33 -14.84
CA ALA A 633 -18.92 -5.39 -13.86
C ALA A 633 -20.02 -6.45 -13.96
N GLY A 634 -19.66 -7.71 -13.71
CA GLY A 634 -20.56 -8.86 -13.63
C GLY A 634 -20.30 -9.72 -12.39
N GLU A 635 -20.77 -10.97 -12.41
CA GLU A 635 -20.47 -11.99 -11.39
C GLU A 635 -19.03 -12.54 -11.57
N THR A 636 -18.65 -13.60 -10.86
CA THR A 636 -17.25 -14.08 -10.83
C THR A 636 -17.13 -15.58 -11.15
N ASP A 637 -16.57 -15.90 -12.32
CA ASP A 637 -16.12 -17.25 -12.71
C ASP A 637 -14.63 -17.26 -13.09
N CYS A 638 -13.78 -17.57 -12.10
CA CYS A 638 -12.33 -17.70 -12.29
C CYS A 638 -11.89 -18.91 -13.14
N SER A 639 -12.82 -19.76 -13.61
CA SER A 639 -12.50 -20.88 -14.52
C SER A 639 -12.44 -20.44 -16.00
N LEU A 640 -13.05 -19.30 -16.32
CA LEU A 640 -13.17 -18.78 -17.69
C LEU A 640 -11.85 -18.64 -18.45
N PRO A 641 -10.71 -18.17 -17.88
CA PRO A 641 -9.48 -17.99 -18.65
C PRO A 641 -8.95 -19.32 -19.25
N MET A 642 -8.95 -20.39 -18.46
CA MET A 642 -8.54 -21.73 -18.90
C MET A 642 -9.55 -22.33 -19.89
N ILE A 643 -10.86 -22.19 -19.61
CA ILE A 643 -11.94 -22.66 -20.50
C ILE A 643 -11.91 -21.93 -21.84
N TRP A 644 -11.64 -20.62 -21.85
CA TRP A 644 -11.52 -19.80 -23.05
C TRP A 644 -10.33 -20.25 -23.89
N ALA A 645 -9.13 -20.32 -23.28
CA ALA A 645 -7.92 -20.74 -23.97
C ALA A 645 -8.05 -22.16 -24.57
N GLN A 646 -8.71 -23.07 -23.85
CA GLN A 646 -9.03 -24.43 -24.31
C GLN A 646 -10.06 -24.44 -25.47
N LYS A 647 -10.91 -23.41 -25.61
CA LYS A 647 -11.92 -23.29 -26.69
C LYS A 647 -11.36 -22.59 -27.93
N THR A 648 -10.44 -21.64 -27.76
CA THR A 648 -9.77 -20.91 -28.86
C THR A 648 -8.49 -21.58 -29.36
N ASN A 649 -8.06 -22.66 -28.71
CA ASN A 649 -6.74 -23.29 -28.88
C ASN A 649 -5.56 -22.32 -28.61
N THR A 650 -5.76 -21.33 -27.74
CA THR A 650 -4.68 -20.43 -27.31
C THR A 650 -3.71 -21.21 -26.43
N ALA A 651 -2.47 -21.36 -26.89
CA ALA A 651 -1.43 -22.12 -26.20
C ALA A 651 -0.69 -21.23 -25.18
N ALA A 652 -0.78 -21.57 -23.89
CA ALA A 652 -0.18 -20.85 -22.78
C ALA A 652 0.52 -21.83 -21.82
N ASP A 653 1.73 -21.47 -21.39
CA ASP A 653 2.52 -22.24 -20.42
C ASP A 653 2.20 -21.81 -18.99
N VAL A 654 1.84 -20.53 -18.79
CA VAL A 654 1.53 -19.94 -17.49
C VAL A 654 0.25 -19.10 -17.58
N PHE A 655 -0.74 -19.44 -16.76
CA PHE A 655 -1.89 -18.59 -16.48
C PHE A 655 -1.58 -17.73 -15.24
N ILE A 656 -1.82 -16.43 -15.30
CA ILE A 656 -1.82 -15.56 -14.11
C ILE A 656 -3.20 -14.93 -13.96
N VAL A 657 -3.90 -15.25 -12.88
CA VAL A 657 -5.24 -14.75 -12.59
C VAL A 657 -5.16 -13.74 -11.46
N PHE A 658 -5.53 -12.49 -11.74
CA PHE A 658 -5.55 -11.40 -10.76
C PHE A 658 -6.98 -11.21 -10.25
N THR A 659 -7.28 -11.72 -9.05
CA THR A 659 -8.64 -11.82 -8.48
C THR A 659 -8.59 -11.68 -6.94
N ASP A 660 -9.73 -11.48 -6.28
CA ASP A 660 -9.86 -11.67 -4.83
C ASP A 660 -10.24 -13.10 -4.41
N ASN A 661 -10.46 -14.01 -5.38
CA ASN A 661 -10.83 -15.43 -5.19
C ASN A 661 -12.27 -15.69 -4.74
N GLU A 662 -13.16 -14.70 -4.80
CA GLU A 662 -14.59 -14.88 -4.45
C GLU A 662 -15.37 -15.49 -5.64
N THR A 663 -14.87 -16.58 -6.23
CA THR A 663 -15.50 -17.26 -7.39
C THR A 663 -16.74 -18.05 -6.95
N PHE A 664 -17.81 -18.00 -7.75
CA PHE A 664 -19.06 -18.74 -7.47
C PHE A 664 -19.91 -19.06 -8.70
N ALA A 665 -19.87 -18.25 -9.75
CA ALA A 665 -20.80 -18.34 -10.88
C ALA A 665 -20.49 -19.51 -11.85
N GLY A 666 -19.29 -20.08 -11.76
CA GLY A 666 -18.81 -21.04 -12.75
C GLY A 666 -19.38 -22.46 -12.63
N SER A 667 -19.66 -23.06 -13.78
CA SER A 667 -20.11 -24.45 -13.89
C SER A 667 -19.02 -25.49 -13.61
N VAL A 668 -17.75 -25.07 -13.50
CA VAL A 668 -16.59 -25.93 -13.25
C VAL A 668 -15.60 -25.21 -12.33
N HIS A 669 -14.93 -25.94 -11.43
CA HIS A 669 -13.86 -25.39 -10.59
C HIS A 669 -12.65 -24.92 -11.42
N PRO A 670 -11.99 -23.78 -11.09
CA PRO A 670 -10.81 -23.29 -11.82
C PRO A 670 -9.67 -24.33 -11.90
N ALA A 671 -9.44 -25.08 -10.82
CA ALA A 671 -8.47 -26.17 -10.77
C ALA A 671 -8.80 -27.31 -11.76
N ALA A 672 -10.08 -27.68 -11.90
CA ALA A 672 -10.53 -28.67 -12.86
C ALA A 672 -10.41 -28.15 -14.31
N ALA A 673 -10.70 -26.87 -14.55
CA ALA A 673 -10.51 -26.24 -15.85
C ALA A 673 -9.03 -26.22 -16.29
N LEU A 674 -8.09 -25.98 -15.36
CA LEU A 674 -6.65 -26.09 -15.67
C LEU A 674 -6.24 -27.55 -15.99
N ARG A 675 -6.72 -28.53 -15.22
CA ARG A 675 -6.46 -29.96 -15.48
C ARG A 675 -6.96 -30.40 -16.86
N GLU A 676 -8.15 -29.96 -17.26
CA GLU A 676 -8.72 -30.27 -18.56
C GLU A 676 -8.05 -29.48 -19.71
N TYR A 677 -7.57 -28.25 -19.45
CA TYR A 677 -6.68 -27.52 -20.37
C TYR A 677 -5.40 -28.31 -20.65
N ARG A 678 -4.67 -28.71 -19.59
CA ARG A 678 -3.44 -29.51 -19.70
C ARG A 678 -3.66 -30.77 -20.54
N LYS A 679 -4.73 -31.52 -20.24
CA LYS A 679 -5.10 -32.78 -20.90
C LYS A 679 -5.45 -32.61 -22.39
N LYS A 680 -6.16 -31.54 -22.78
CA LYS A 680 -6.55 -31.32 -24.18
C LYS A 680 -5.49 -30.65 -25.04
N MET A 681 -4.71 -29.73 -24.46
CA MET A 681 -3.69 -28.98 -25.20
C MET A 681 -2.34 -29.69 -25.22
N GLY A 682 -2.11 -30.68 -24.35
CA GLY A 682 -0.82 -31.37 -24.20
C GLY A 682 0.27 -30.51 -23.56
N ILE A 683 -0.11 -29.39 -22.91
CA ILE A 683 0.82 -28.43 -22.31
C ILE A 683 0.81 -28.61 -20.78
N PRO A 684 1.97 -28.72 -20.11
CA PRO A 684 2.06 -28.78 -18.64
C PRO A 684 1.85 -27.39 -18.00
N ALA A 685 0.72 -26.77 -18.29
CA ALA A 685 0.43 -25.39 -17.93
C ALA A 685 0.33 -25.17 -16.41
N LYS A 686 0.92 -24.08 -15.94
CA LYS A 686 0.90 -23.64 -14.54
C LYS A 686 -0.16 -22.55 -14.32
N LEU A 687 -0.65 -22.40 -13.10
CA LEU A 687 -1.55 -21.32 -12.70
C LEU A 687 -0.95 -20.58 -11.50
N ILE A 688 -0.85 -19.26 -11.62
CA ILE A 688 -0.46 -18.33 -10.56
C ILE A 688 -1.69 -17.52 -10.17
N VAL A 689 -2.12 -17.67 -8.93
CA VAL A 689 -3.22 -16.92 -8.31
C VAL A 689 -2.63 -15.68 -7.65
N CYS A 690 -2.86 -14.53 -8.26
CA CYS A 690 -2.39 -13.24 -7.77
C CYS A 690 -3.50 -12.59 -6.93
N GLY A 691 -3.54 -12.93 -5.64
CA GLY A 691 -4.58 -12.49 -4.72
C GLY A 691 -4.53 -10.98 -4.47
N MET A 692 -5.62 -10.28 -4.79
CA MET A 692 -5.74 -8.82 -4.74
C MET A 692 -6.29 -8.28 -3.40
N ALA A 693 -6.51 -9.18 -2.43
CA ALA A 693 -7.05 -8.89 -1.11
C ALA A 693 -6.41 -9.78 -0.01
N SER A 694 -6.62 -9.43 1.26
CA SER A 694 -6.15 -10.19 2.44
C SER A 694 -7.21 -11.13 3.04
N ASN A 695 -8.16 -11.59 2.21
CA ASN A 695 -9.09 -12.64 2.60
C ASN A 695 -8.39 -14.02 2.65
N GLY A 696 -9.11 -15.02 3.15
CA GLY A 696 -8.58 -16.36 3.39
C GLY A 696 -8.67 -17.33 2.21
N PHE A 697 -9.09 -16.89 1.03
CA PHE A 697 -9.54 -17.80 -0.04
C PHE A 697 -8.53 -17.95 -1.16
N THR A 698 -8.49 -19.12 -1.80
CA THR A 698 -7.75 -19.35 -3.03
C THR A 698 -8.43 -20.34 -3.96
N ILE A 699 -8.27 -20.09 -5.27
CA ILE A 699 -8.66 -21.02 -6.34
C ILE A 699 -7.54 -22.00 -6.73
N ALA A 700 -6.33 -21.85 -6.16
CA ALA A 700 -5.23 -22.79 -6.33
C ALA A 700 -5.49 -24.06 -5.49
N ASP A 701 -5.31 -25.23 -6.11
CA ASP A 701 -5.39 -26.51 -5.42
C ASP A 701 -4.06 -26.80 -4.69
N PRO A 702 -4.03 -26.94 -3.34
CA PRO A 702 -2.80 -27.11 -2.58
C PRO A 702 -1.98 -28.36 -2.93
N ASP A 703 -2.62 -29.39 -3.48
CA ASP A 703 -1.97 -30.66 -3.83
C ASP A 703 -1.41 -30.67 -5.27
N ASP A 704 -1.72 -29.65 -6.08
CA ASP A 704 -1.25 -29.51 -7.46
C ASP A 704 0.02 -28.65 -7.50
N ARG A 705 1.19 -29.26 -7.77
CA ARG A 705 2.48 -28.52 -7.81
C ARG A 705 2.63 -27.55 -8.99
N GLY A 706 1.69 -27.55 -9.95
CA GLY A 706 1.54 -26.48 -10.95
C GLY A 706 0.58 -25.37 -10.52
N MET A 707 0.05 -25.47 -9.30
CA MET A 707 -0.63 -24.47 -8.47
C MET A 707 0.34 -23.47 -7.82
N LEU A 708 0.11 -22.15 -7.85
CA LEU A 708 0.79 -21.22 -6.95
C LEU A 708 -0.14 -20.11 -6.46
N ASP A 709 -0.02 -19.79 -5.18
CA ASP A 709 -0.59 -18.60 -4.54
C ASP A 709 0.45 -17.50 -4.38
N MET A 710 0.07 -16.25 -4.63
CA MET A 710 0.85 -15.08 -4.26
C MET A 710 -0.03 -13.87 -3.93
N CYS A 711 0.58 -12.82 -3.39
CA CYS A 711 -0.08 -11.53 -3.17
C CYS A 711 0.23 -10.56 -4.32
N GLY A 712 -0.78 -9.83 -4.78
CA GLY A 712 -0.60 -8.74 -5.73
C GLY A 712 0.20 -7.57 -5.13
N PHE A 713 0.88 -6.81 -6.00
CA PHE A 713 1.64 -5.61 -5.65
C PHE A 713 2.85 -5.78 -4.71
N ASP A 714 3.28 -7.01 -4.40
CA ASP A 714 4.63 -7.26 -3.88
C ASP A 714 5.68 -6.87 -4.93
N THR A 715 6.67 -6.05 -4.54
CA THR A 715 7.76 -5.62 -5.45
C THR A 715 8.71 -6.75 -5.85
N GLY A 716 8.71 -7.86 -5.11
CA GLY A 716 9.44 -9.10 -5.41
C GLY A 716 8.62 -10.13 -6.20
N ALA A 717 7.36 -9.84 -6.56
CA ALA A 717 6.48 -10.79 -7.24
C ALA A 717 7.09 -11.38 -8.54
N LEU A 718 7.86 -10.59 -9.29
CA LEU A 718 8.48 -11.05 -10.53
C LEU A 718 9.55 -12.15 -10.31
N ASP A 719 10.27 -12.14 -9.19
CA ASP A 719 11.20 -13.25 -8.86
C ASP A 719 10.42 -14.55 -8.64
N VAL A 720 9.30 -14.46 -7.92
CA VAL A 720 8.46 -15.61 -7.56
C VAL A 720 7.79 -16.20 -8.81
N ILE A 721 7.20 -15.34 -9.66
CA ILE A 721 6.62 -15.74 -10.95
C ILE A 721 7.68 -16.44 -11.81
N ARG A 722 8.87 -15.83 -11.95
CA ARG A 722 9.98 -16.36 -12.75
C ARG A 722 10.45 -17.72 -12.24
N ASN A 723 10.75 -17.83 -10.95
CA ASN A 723 11.32 -19.05 -10.38
C ASN A 723 10.30 -20.20 -10.39
N PHE A 724 9.02 -19.93 -10.12
CA PHE A 724 7.96 -20.94 -10.27
C PHE A 724 7.77 -21.38 -11.72
N THR A 725 7.79 -20.43 -12.66
CA THR A 725 7.69 -20.71 -14.11
C THR A 725 8.81 -21.63 -14.59
N LEU A 726 10.02 -21.46 -14.05
CA LEU A 726 11.23 -22.21 -14.38
C LEU A 726 11.55 -23.43 -13.47
N ASP A 727 10.63 -23.82 -12.58
CA ASP A 727 10.78 -24.97 -11.67
C ASP A 727 11.97 -24.86 -10.68
N VAL A 728 12.12 -23.66 -10.09
CA VAL A 728 13.21 -23.29 -9.15
C VAL A 728 12.66 -22.92 -7.75
N ILE A 729 11.54 -23.52 -7.34
CA ILE A 729 10.91 -23.42 -6.00
C ILE A 729 10.46 -24.81 -5.54
#